data_AF-A0AAE1M0J1-F1
#
_entry.id   AF-A0AAE1M0J1-F1
#
_cell.length_a   1.000
_cell.length_b   1.000
_cell.length_c   1.000
_cell.angle_alpha   90.00
_cell.angle_beta   90.00
_cell.angle_gamma   90.00
#
_symmetry.space_group_name_H-M   'P 1'
#
loop_
_entity.id
_entity.type
_entity.pdbx_description
1 polymer ?
#
loop_
_entity_poly.entity_id
_entity_poly.type
_entity_poly.pdbx_seq_one_letter_code
_entity_poly.pdbx_strand_id
1 'polypeptide(L)'
;MTNFEEPLQAASSGNFSVFQKRPEGGLVHSITDEDENTSLSIAAKNGHQKVVKRLLEEDPADINARNTFGETSLAQAADNGDKDVVEALLQYSDIIDHESYTRAVSRAANMGHEDVVKLLLENDDIDPSGKTNYVSKAIVSVAENGHDSLLMQLLASYKIDLRSTRTEGYMALIKAAQAGQNKVVELLLRRYDVDINAKDANGNTALHLAVQAGHTSVSKLLLGRNDININTINANGDTALSLAAQIGQRDTIKLLLASDGICINIRGASWQVVLDIAICEGHKHVVDLLVARDVFDSLMNGNSMDEFLHQAASNGYHHLVAFLLFPLAMACAACPGRTPLSWSAENSYIEVLQILLARDRAPPLPPALLLPLEVYVNFRDDQGRTPLSRAAEKGHKDVVGLLLQFKADINFKDMDGRTPLSRGAANGHTEAVQILLEHNADICLRDGEGRTPLSRGAENGHTEAVVILLRHGADPNLKDSDGKSPLWWAAENGHEAIADLLAPTDTDTLLLLTTAGKHTAIELLLRFKPKIDQRNHDGRTALHLAAQRGHLGIARALILQGAKINLKDNYGQIPLRLAIQHKHGDVIKEFLKYKAYTEGIMAAEWRDAHGKENKETILLSKTPDGEQYLDFPRVLPRNEELSKMFDKLGSHL
;
A
#
# COMPACT_ATOMS: atom_id res chain seq x y z
N MET A 1 -25.43 -40.29 -46.09
CA MET A 1 -24.36 -39.94 -45.13
C MET A 1 -25.00 -39.91 -43.77
N THR A 2 -24.91 -41.01 -43.04
CA THR A 2 -25.34 -41.10 -41.64
C THR A 2 -24.37 -40.28 -40.81
N ASN A 3 -24.87 -39.32 -40.02
CA ASN A 3 -24.11 -38.64 -38.98
C ASN A 3 -23.58 -39.71 -38.00
N PHE A 4 -22.32 -40.13 -38.17
CA PHE A 4 -21.64 -40.88 -37.14
C PHE A 4 -21.24 -39.85 -36.08
N GLU A 5 -21.96 -39.85 -34.97
CA GLU A 5 -21.54 -39.15 -33.75
C GLU A 5 -20.18 -39.71 -33.33
N GLU A 6 -19.22 -38.83 -33.05
CA GLU A 6 -17.86 -39.26 -32.69
C GLU A 6 -17.89 -40.12 -31.41
N PRO A 7 -17.06 -41.17 -31.30
CA PRO A 7 -17.11 -42.11 -30.18
C PRO A 7 -17.05 -41.46 -28.79
N LEU A 8 -16.24 -40.42 -28.62
CA LEU A 8 -16.16 -39.66 -27.36
C LEU A 8 -17.47 -38.92 -27.04
N GLN A 9 -18.09 -38.31 -28.05
CA GLN A 9 -19.37 -37.63 -27.90
C GLN A 9 -20.50 -38.63 -27.60
N ALA A 10 -20.49 -39.78 -28.27
CA ALA A 10 -21.43 -40.87 -28.02
C ALA A 10 -21.25 -41.49 -26.62
N ALA A 11 -20.00 -41.62 -26.14
CA ALA A 11 -19.71 -42.06 -24.78
C ALA A 11 -20.21 -41.05 -23.73
N SER A 12 -20.05 -39.75 -24.01
CA SER A 12 -20.54 -38.66 -23.15
C SER A 12 -22.08 -38.60 -23.10
N SER A 13 -22.74 -38.75 -24.25
CA SER A 13 -24.20 -38.71 -24.37
C SER A 13 -24.90 -40.03 -23.99
N GLY A 14 -24.14 -41.10 -23.76
CA GLY A 14 -24.69 -42.43 -23.47
C GLY A 14 -25.36 -43.08 -24.69
N ASN A 15 -25.02 -42.64 -25.91
CA ASN A 15 -25.61 -43.15 -27.14
C ASN A 15 -25.12 -44.57 -27.47
N PHE A 16 -25.77 -45.55 -26.85
CA PHE A 16 -25.46 -46.97 -26.99
C PHE A 16 -25.48 -47.48 -28.44
N SER A 17 -26.28 -46.85 -29.33
CA SER A 17 -26.43 -47.30 -30.72
C SER A 17 -25.14 -47.20 -31.54
N VAL A 18 -24.24 -46.26 -31.18
CA VAL A 18 -22.94 -46.08 -31.81
C VAL A 18 -22.00 -47.25 -31.49
N PHE A 19 -22.12 -47.82 -30.29
CA PHE A 19 -21.28 -48.93 -29.80
C PHE A 19 -21.86 -50.33 -30.11
N GLN A 20 -23.04 -50.41 -30.75
CA GLN A 20 -23.67 -51.68 -31.16
C GLN A 20 -23.08 -52.26 -32.45
N LYS A 21 -22.53 -51.42 -33.35
CA LYS A 21 -22.01 -51.87 -34.65
C LYS A 21 -20.49 -51.97 -34.55
N ARG A 22 -19.93 -53.18 -34.75
CA ARG A 22 -18.48 -53.32 -34.98
C ARG A 22 -18.10 -52.45 -36.18
N PRO A 23 -17.23 -51.43 -36.03
CA PRO A 23 -16.68 -50.76 -37.20
C PRO A 23 -15.77 -51.76 -37.90
N GLU A 24 -16.00 -51.99 -39.20
CA GLU A 24 -15.02 -52.64 -40.06
C GLU A 24 -13.81 -51.70 -40.20
N GLY A 25 -12.91 -51.72 -39.22
CA GLY A 25 -11.67 -50.94 -39.21
C GLY A 25 -11.34 -50.33 -37.85
N GLY A 26 -10.41 -50.97 -37.13
CA GLY A 26 -9.44 -50.34 -36.21
C GLY A 26 -9.95 -49.52 -35.02
N LEU A 27 -9.86 -50.11 -33.82
CA LEU A 27 -9.70 -49.49 -32.48
C LEU A 27 -10.44 -48.16 -32.23
N VAL A 28 -11.67 -48.25 -31.72
CA VAL A 28 -12.37 -47.14 -31.02
C VAL A 28 -11.63 -46.75 -29.71
N HIS A 29 -10.65 -47.56 -29.29
CA HIS A 29 -9.99 -47.51 -27.98
C HIS A 29 -8.84 -46.49 -27.88
N SER A 30 -8.23 -46.07 -28.98
CA SER A 30 -7.08 -45.13 -28.94
C SER A 30 -7.49 -43.67 -29.09
N ILE A 31 -8.80 -43.38 -29.18
CA ILE A 31 -9.31 -42.01 -29.31
C ILE A 31 -9.55 -41.48 -27.90
N THR A 32 -8.83 -40.42 -27.57
CA THR A 32 -8.98 -39.69 -26.31
C THR A 32 -9.38 -38.24 -26.57
N ASP A 33 -10.01 -37.60 -25.59
CA ASP A 33 -10.20 -36.16 -25.61
C ASP A 33 -8.89 -35.40 -25.34
N GLU A 34 -8.97 -34.07 -25.22
CA GLU A 34 -7.81 -33.20 -24.94
C GLU A 34 -7.14 -33.52 -23.59
N ASP A 35 -7.88 -34.11 -22.66
CA ASP A 35 -7.39 -34.49 -21.33
C ASP A 35 -6.93 -35.96 -21.29
N GLU A 36 -6.80 -36.63 -22.43
CA GLU A 36 -6.48 -38.06 -22.53
C GLU A 36 -7.56 -38.99 -21.91
N ASN A 37 -8.81 -38.52 -21.74
CA ASN A 37 -9.90 -39.39 -21.31
C ASN A 37 -10.33 -40.31 -22.45
N THR A 38 -10.36 -41.62 -22.20
CA THR A 38 -10.89 -42.62 -23.13
C THR A 38 -12.42 -42.60 -23.16
N SER A 39 -13.01 -43.16 -24.21
CA SER A 39 -14.46 -43.37 -24.29
C SER A 39 -15.01 -44.17 -23.10
N LEU A 40 -14.23 -45.10 -22.55
CA LEU A 40 -14.60 -45.86 -21.36
C LEU A 40 -14.65 -44.96 -20.12
N SER A 41 -13.63 -44.13 -19.91
CA SER A 41 -13.57 -43.22 -18.75
C SER A 41 -14.67 -42.16 -18.79
N ILE A 42 -14.98 -41.61 -19.97
CA ILE A 42 -16.08 -40.64 -20.16
C ILE A 42 -17.44 -41.30 -19.89
N ALA A 43 -17.67 -42.50 -20.42
CA ALA A 43 -18.91 -43.23 -20.16
C ALA A 43 -19.05 -43.60 -18.67
N ALA A 44 -17.94 -43.96 -18.02
CA ALA A 44 -17.90 -44.30 -16.60
C ALA A 44 -18.19 -43.08 -15.71
N LYS A 45 -17.57 -41.92 -16.01
CA LYS A 45 -17.81 -40.64 -15.34
C LYS A 45 -19.27 -40.19 -15.41
N ASN A 46 -19.94 -40.45 -16.53
CA ASN A 46 -21.32 -40.01 -16.78
C ASN A 46 -22.39 -41.06 -16.39
N GLY A 47 -22.00 -42.21 -15.82
CA GLY A 47 -22.97 -43.22 -15.36
C GLY A 47 -23.59 -44.09 -16.46
N HIS A 48 -22.98 -44.17 -17.65
CA HIS A 48 -23.57 -44.87 -18.80
C HIS A 48 -23.27 -46.37 -18.78
N GLN A 49 -23.85 -47.10 -17.81
CA GLN A 49 -23.56 -48.52 -17.55
C GLN A 49 -23.60 -49.43 -18.80
N LYS A 50 -24.58 -49.24 -19.69
CA LYS A 50 -24.70 -50.05 -20.92
C LYS A 50 -23.54 -49.84 -21.88
N VAL A 51 -23.08 -48.59 -22.00
CA VAL A 51 -21.93 -48.22 -22.83
C VAL A 51 -20.64 -48.78 -22.20
N VAL A 52 -20.49 -48.63 -20.88
CA VAL A 52 -19.34 -49.17 -20.13
C VAL A 52 -19.20 -50.68 -20.31
N LYS A 53 -20.27 -51.45 -20.07
CA LYS A 53 -20.26 -52.92 -20.24
C LYS A 53 -19.85 -53.31 -21.67
N ARG A 54 -20.38 -52.60 -22.66
CA ARG A 54 -20.07 -52.88 -24.07
C ARG A 54 -18.63 -52.55 -24.45
N LEU A 55 -18.07 -51.47 -23.92
CA LEU A 55 -16.67 -51.11 -24.14
C LEU A 55 -15.71 -52.12 -23.50
N LEU A 56 -16.04 -52.62 -22.30
CA LEU A 56 -15.26 -53.65 -21.60
C LEU A 56 -15.31 -55.02 -22.30
N GLU A 57 -16.40 -55.38 -22.97
CA GLU A 57 -16.51 -56.60 -23.79
C GLU A 57 -15.57 -56.58 -25.02
N GLU A 58 -15.26 -55.40 -25.56
CA GLU A 58 -14.43 -55.25 -26.75
C GLU A 58 -12.93 -55.21 -26.42
N ASP A 59 -12.52 -54.42 -25.42
CA ASP A 59 -11.13 -54.36 -24.95
C ASP A 59 -11.04 -54.04 -23.44
N PRO A 60 -10.89 -55.04 -22.57
CA PRO A 60 -10.78 -54.82 -21.14
C PRO A 60 -9.40 -54.30 -20.72
N ALA A 61 -8.36 -54.34 -21.57
CA ALA A 61 -7.01 -53.90 -21.21
C ALA A 61 -6.91 -52.38 -21.01
N ASP A 62 -7.83 -51.61 -21.58
CA ASP A 62 -7.94 -50.15 -21.46
C ASP A 62 -8.53 -49.68 -20.12
N ILE A 63 -8.96 -50.60 -19.24
CA ILE A 63 -9.58 -50.26 -17.94
C ILE A 63 -8.67 -49.44 -17.03
N ASN A 64 -7.35 -49.61 -17.16
CA ASN A 64 -6.32 -48.90 -16.40
C ASN A 64 -5.76 -47.68 -17.13
N ALA A 65 -6.32 -47.29 -18.29
CA ALA A 65 -5.88 -46.08 -18.98
C ALA A 65 -6.07 -44.86 -18.08
N ARG A 66 -5.08 -43.99 -18.11
CA ARG A 66 -4.99 -42.80 -17.26
C ARG A 66 -5.08 -41.59 -18.13
N ASN A 67 -5.92 -40.65 -17.71
CA ASN A 67 -5.96 -39.33 -18.29
C ASN A 67 -4.75 -38.48 -17.85
N THR A 68 -4.67 -37.23 -18.29
CA THR A 68 -3.60 -36.28 -17.93
C THR A 68 -3.48 -36.04 -16.42
N PHE A 69 -4.55 -36.27 -15.66
CA PHE A 69 -4.62 -36.17 -14.20
C PHE A 69 -4.25 -37.48 -13.48
N GLY A 70 -3.96 -38.55 -14.22
CA GLY A 70 -3.66 -39.87 -13.68
C GLY A 70 -4.89 -40.64 -13.21
N GLU A 71 -6.10 -40.26 -13.65
CA GLU A 71 -7.36 -40.89 -13.25
C GLU A 71 -7.78 -41.98 -14.23
N THR A 72 -8.31 -43.07 -13.69
CA THR A 72 -8.86 -44.19 -14.46
C THR A 72 -10.37 -44.19 -14.52
N SER A 73 -10.93 -44.99 -15.42
CA SER A 73 -12.38 -45.19 -15.55
C SER A 73 -13.04 -45.60 -14.22
N LEU A 74 -12.36 -46.42 -13.41
CA LEU A 74 -12.83 -46.80 -12.07
C LEU A 74 -12.83 -45.60 -11.10
N ALA A 75 -11.78 -44.80 -11.10
CA ALA A 75 -11.71 -43.60 -10.25
C ALA A 75 -12.78 -42.57 -10.62
N GLN A 76 -13.05 -42.38 -11.91
CA GLN A 76 -14.09 -41.47 -12.39
C GLN A 76 -15.50 -41.99 -12.11
N ALA A 77 -15.76 -43.30 -12.23
CA ALA A 77 -17.02 -43.90 -11.81
C ALA A 77 -17.25 -43.76 -10.29
N ALA A 78 -16.19 -43.97 -9.51
CA ALA A 78 -16.22 -43.84 -8.06
C ALA A 78 -16.43 -42.40 -7.60
N ASP A 79 -15.90 -41.41 -8.31
CA ASP A 79 -16.15 -39.97 -8.07
C ASP A 79 -17.62 -39.59 -8.35
N ASN A 80 -18.21 -40.12 -9.43
CA ASN A 80 -19.62 -39.92 -9.77
C ASN A 80 -20.59 -40.62 -8.78
N GLY A 81 -20.14 -41.72 -8.16
CA GLY A 81 -20.96 -42.47 -7.21
C GLY A 81 -21.90 -43.49 -7.83
N ASP A 82 -21.71 -43.81 -9.12
CA ASP A 82 -22.56 -44.77 -9.82
C ASP A 82 -22.14 -46.21 -9.48
N LYS A 83 -22.84 -46.78 -8.50
CA LYS A 83 -22.62 -48.15 -8.03
C LYS A 83 -22.70 -49.19 -9.15
N ASP A 84 -23.63 -49.02 -10.08
CA ASP A 84 -23.91 -49.99 -11.15
C ASP A 84 -22.78 -50.01 -12.20
N VAL A 85 -22.15 -48.86 -12.44
CA VAL A 85 -20.95 -48.73 -13.28
C VAL A 85 -19.72 -49.26 -12.55
N VAL A 86 -19.55 -48.94 -11.26
CA VAL A 86 -18.42 -49.45 -10.47
C VAL A 86 -18.49 -50.98 -10.39
N GLU A 87 -19.67 -51.56 -10.16
CA GLU A 87 -19.87 -53.02 -10.15
C GLU A 87 -19.52 -53.65 -11.51
N ALA A 88 -19.89 -53.01 -12.63
CA ALA A 88 -19.53 -53.48 -13.96
C ALA A 88 -18.01 -53.46 -14.21
N LEU A 89 -17.30 -52.44 -13.70
CA LEU A 89 -15.84 -52.35 -13.81
C LEU A 89 -15.14 -53.38 -12.91
N LEU A 90 -15.67 -53.62 -11.71
CA LEU A 90 -15.11 -54.61 -10.77
C LEU A 90 -15.29 -56.07 -11.20
N GLN A 91 -16.11 -56.37 -12.22
CA GLN A 91 -16.11 -57.70 -12.86
C GLN A 91 -14.76 -58.05 -13.50
N TYR A 92 -13.91 -57.05 -13.74
CA TYR A 92 -12.56 -57.17 -14.28
C TYR A 92 -11.51 -56.83 -13.22
N SER A 93 -11.80 -57.04 -11.93
CA SER A 93 -10.90 -56.79 -10.79
C SER A 93 -9.49 -57.37 -10.97
N ASP A 94 -9.36 -58.56 -11.57
CA ASP A 94 -8.08 -59.27 -11.80
C ASP A 94 -7.03 -58.46 -12.57
N ILE A 95 -7.47 -57.53 -13.42
CA ILE A 95 -6.58 -56.71 -14.25
C ILE A 95 -6.45 -55.27 -13.73
N ILE A 96 -7.25 -54.85 -12.74
CA ILE A 96 -7.20 -53.48 -12.20
C ILE A 96 -5.96 -53.32 -11.32
N ASP A 97 -5.15 -52.30 -11.61
CA ASP A 97 -3.95 -52.06 -10.82
C ASP A 97 -4.26 -51.48 -9.42
N HIS A 98 -3.37 -51.76 -8.46
CA HIS A 98 -3.53 -51.30 -7.07
C HIS A 98 -3.64 -49.77 -6.91
N GLU A 99 -3.01 -48.99 -7.78
CA GLU A 99 -3.00 -47.52 -7.74
C GLU A 99 -4.36 -46.96 -8.17
N SER A 100 -4.94 -47.53 -9.23
CA SER A 100 -6.26 -47.25 -9.77
C SER A 100 -7.34 -47.56 -8.74
N TYR A 101 -7.21 -48.71 -8.09
CA TYR A 101 -8.09 -49.12 -7.00
C TYR A 101 -8.01 -48.15 -5.80
N THR A 102 -6.79 -47.77 -5.38
CA THR A 102 -6.58 -46.78 -4.30
C THR A 102 -7.28 -45.47 -4.60
N ARG A 103 -7.12 -44.94 -5.82
CA ARG A 103 -7.75 -43.69 -6.24
C ARG A 103 -9.26 -43.79 -6.21
N ALA A 104 -9.84 -44.89 -6.69
CA ALA A 104 -11.28 -45.09 -6.66
C ALA A 104 -11.86 -45.08 -5.25
N VAL A 105 -11.22 -45.79 -4.31
CA VAL A 105 -11.61 -45.78 -2.89
C VAL A 105 -11.53 -44.36 -2.32
N SER A 106 -10.43 -43.64 -2.55
CA SER A 106 -10.26 -42.26 -2.07
C SER A 106 -11.28 -41.30 -2.69
N ARG A 107 -11.64 -41.45 -3.96
CA ARG A 107 -12.63 -40.62 -4.67
C ARG A 107 -14.03 -40.85 -4.13
N ALA A 108 -14.47 -42.09 -4.02
CA ALA A 108 -15.76 -42.42 -3.41
C ALA A 108 -15.83 -41.96 -1.95
N ALA A 109 -14.75 -42.12 -1.19
CA ALA A 109 -14.63 -41.64 0.19
C ALA A 109 -14.69 -40.11 0.30
N ASN A 110 -14.01 -39.38 -0.59
CA ASN A 110 -14.05 -37.91 -0.64
C ASN A 110 -15.47 -37.41 -0.93
N MET A 111 -16.17 -38.04 -1.86
CA MET A 111 -17.52 -37.66 -2.27
C MET A 111 -18.62 -38.19 -1.34
N GLY A 112 -18.30 -39.10 -0.42
CA GLY A 112 -19.24 -39.63 0.56
C GLY A 112 -20.16 -40.72 0.02
N HIS A 113 -19.78 -41.40 -1.07
CA HIS A 113 -20.59 -42.44 -1.69
C HIS A 113 -20.49 -43.75 -0.91
N GLU A 114 -21.28 -43.88 0.17
CA GLU A 114 -21.20 -45.00 1.12
C GLU A 114 -21.27 -46.38 0.45
N ASP A 115 -22.25 -46.56 -0.45
CA ASP A 115 -22.47 -47.83 -1.15
C ASP A 115 -21.30 -48.20 -2.07
N VAL A 116 -20.66 -47.20 -2.69
CA VAL A 116 -19.51 -47.40 -3.58
C VAL A 116 -18.26 -47.72 -2.75
N VAL A 117 -18.03 -47.00 -1.66
CA VAL A 117 -16.91 -47.30 -0.73
C VAL A 117 -17.04 -48.71 -0.18
N LYS A 118 -18.24 -49.13 0.21
CA LYS A 118 -18.50 -50.48 0.70
C LYS A 118 -18.26 -51.53 -0.39
N LEU A 119 -18.84 -51.33 -1.58
CA LEU A 119 -18.69 -52.24 -2.71
C LEU A 119 -17.23 -52.41 -3.14
N LEU A 120 -16.46 -51.31 -3.11
CA LEU A 120 -15.02 -51.39 -3.29
C LEU A 120 -14.43 -52.24 -2.15
N LEU A 121 -14.49 -51.81 -0.90
CA LEU A 121 -13.77 -52.46 0.21
C LEU A 121 -14.20 -53.90 0.53
N GLU A 122 -15.39 -54.35 0.11
CA GLU A 122 -15.87 -55.73 0.25
C GLU A 122 -15.41 -56.65 -0.88
N ASN A 123 -14.78 -56.13 -1.95
CA ASN A 123 -14.27 -56.97 -3.03
C ASN A 123 -13.17 -57.95 -2.51
N ASP A 124 -13.34 -59.23 -2.85
CA ASP A 124 -12.52 -60.34 -2.36
C ASP A 124 -11.16 -60.47 -3.09
N ASP A 125 -11.03 -59.88 -4.28
CA ASP A 125 -9.82 -59.93 -5.11
C ASP A 125 -8.76 -58.90 -4.68
N ILE A 126 -9.06 -58.09 -3.66
CA ILE A 126 -8.13 -57.12 -3.10
C ILE A 126 -7.07 -57.85 -2.29
N ASP A 127 -5.80 -57.54 -2.54
CA ASP A 127 -4.70 -57.97 -1.67
C ASP A 127 -5.01 -57.63 -0.19
N PRO A 128 -5.07 -58.65 0.71
CA PRO A 128 -5.33 -58.44 2.13
C PRO A 128 -4.36 -57.46 2.80
N SER A 129 -3.11 -57.36 2.30
CA SER A 129 -2.12 -56.44 2.83
C SER A 129 -2.37 -54.98 2.37
N GLY A 130 -2.78 -54.80 1.11
CA GLY A 130 -3.24 -53.52 0.56
C GLY A 130 -4.57 -53.03 1.15
N LYS A 131 -5.48 -53.94 1.49
CA LYS A 131 -6.81 -53.63 2.06
C LYS A 131 -6.75 -52.72 3.28
N THR A 132 -5.78 -52.95 4.17
CA THR A 132 -5.60 -52.10 5.37
C THR A 132 -5.20 -50.67 5.01
N ASN A 133 -4.31 -50.49 4.02
CA ASN A 133 -3.88 -49.17 3.53
C ASN A 133 -5.04 -48.41 2.86
N TYR A 134 -5.86 -49.10 2.06
CA TYR A 134 -7.02 -48.50 1.40
C TYR A 134 -8.05 -47.98 2.41
N VAL A 135 -8.36 -48.79 3.43
CA VAL A 135 -9.31 -48.39 4.47
C VAL A 135 -8.77 -47.21 5.28
N SER A 136 -7.48 -47.19 5.63
CA SER A 136 -6.87 -46.06 6.32
C SER A 136 -6.96 -44.76 5.52
N LYS A 137 -6.63 -44.78 4.22
CA LYS A 137 -6.76 -43.61 3.34
C LYS A 137 -8.22 -43.15 3.20
N ALA A 138 -9.15 -44.09 3.06
CA ALA A 138 -10.57 -43.79 3.03
C ALA A 138 -11.01 -43.06 4.31
N ILE A 139 -10.57 -43.53 5.48
CA ILE A 139 -10.89 -42.90 6.78
C ILE A 139 -10.38 -41.46 6.85
N VAL A 140 -9.16 -41.18 6.39
CA VAL A 140 -8.63 -39.82 6.36
C VAL A 140 -9.47 -38.92 5.44
N SER A 141 -9.77 -39.39 4.23
CA SER A 141 -10.62 -38.69 3.24
C SER A 141 -12.03 -38.39 3.78
N VAL A 142 -12.67 -39.40 4.37
CA VAL A 142 -14.00 -39.30 4.98
C VAL A 142 -13.97 -38.30 6.14
N ALA A 143 -12.92 -38.32 6.97
CA ALA A 143 -12.77 -37.43 8.10
C ALA A 143 -12.54 -35.97 7.67
N GLU A 144 -11.75 -35.73 6.63
CA GLU A 144 -11.51 -34.39 6.05
C GLU A 144 -12.80 -33.79 5.46
N ASN A 145 -13.60 -34.60 4.77
CA ASN A 145 -14.82 -34.16 4.09
C ASN A 145 -16.10 -34.19 4.95
N GLY A 146 -16.02 -34.71 6.18
CA GLY A 146 -17.11 -34.62 7.15
C GLY A 146 -18.17 -35.72 7.06
N HIS A 147 -17.87 -36.85 6.41
CA HIS A 147 -18.81 -37.95 6.21
C HIS A 147 -18.93 -38.84 7.47
N ASP A 148 -19.64 -38.36 8.48
CA ASP A 148 -19.69 -38.94 9.82
C ASP A 148 -20.35 -40.34 9.90
N SER A 149 -21.38 -40.59 9.10
CA SER A 149 -22.07 -41.89 9.01
C SER A 149 -21.14 -42.97 8.44
N LEU A 150 -20.52 -42.68 7.30
CA LEU A 150 -19.53 -43.54 6.66
C LEU A 150 -18.31 -43.78 7.56
N LEU A 151 -17.83 -42.75 8.27
CA LEU A 151 -16.72 -42.89 9.22
C LEU A 151 -17.04 -43.91 10.32
N MET A 152 -18.22 -43.82 10.92
CA MET A 152 -18.66 -44.75 11.97
C MET A 152 -18.75 -46.19 11.46
N GLN A 153 -19.26 -46.38 10.24
CA GLN A 153 -19.33 -47.70 9.62
C GLN A 153 -17.93 -48.28 9.37
N LEU A 154 -17.01 -47.51 8.77
CA LEU A 154 -15.65 -47.97 8.49
C LEU A 154 -14.88 -48.33 9.76
N LEU A 155 -14.99 -47.51 10.81
CA LEU A 155 -14.35 -47.77 12.10
C LEU A 155 -14.92 -48.99 12.82
N ALA A 156 -16.21 -49.29 12.66
CA ALA A 156 -16.86 -50.45 13.27
C ALA A 156 -16.54 -51.76 12.53
N SER A 157 -16.60 -51.74 11.20
CA SER A 157 -16.49 -52.94 10.36
C SER A 157 -15.08 -53.53 10.34
N TYR A 158 -14.04 -52.69 10.37
CA TYR A 158 -12.66 -53.14 10.14
C TYR A 158 -11.79 -53.26 11.41
N LYS A 159 -12.38 -53.09 12.61
CA LYS A 159 -11.68 -53.17 13.91
C LYS A 159 -10.31 -52.47 13.91
N ILE A 160 -10.26 -51.27 13.33
CA ILE A 160 -9.02 -50.54 13.12
C ILE A 160 -8.57 -49.97 14.46
N ASP A 161 -7.35 -50.32 14.85
CA ASP A 161 -6.65 -49.68 15.95
C ASP A 161 -6.00 -48.41 15.44
N LEU A 162 -6.55 -47.26 15.83
CA LEU A 162 -6.04 -45.96 15.42
C LEU A 162 -4.66 -45.64 16.02
N ARG A 163 -4.12 -46.49 16.91
CA ARG A 163 -2.77 -46.33 17.48
C ARG A 163 -1.66 -46.97 16.65
N SER A 164 -1.96 -48.07 15.96
CA SER A 164 -0.96 -48.90 15.27
C SER A 164 -0.84 -48.63 13.77
N THR A 165 -1.80 -47.93 13.17
CA THR A 165 -1.68 -47.48 11.78
C THR A 165 -0.68 -46.34 11.71
N ARG A 166 0.54 -46.65 11.23
CA ARG A 166 1.57 -45.65 10.97
C ARG A 166 0.96 -44.47 10.20
N THR A 167 1.08 -43.26 10.75
CA THR A 167 0.72 -41.96 10.17
C THR A 167 -0.76 -41.66 9.89
N GLU A 168 -1.63 -42.63 9.59
CA GLU A 168 -2.94 -42.33 9.00
C GLU A 168 -4.08 -42.15 10.02
N GLY A 169 -4.09 -42.91 11.13
CA GLY A 169 -5.16 -42.85 12.14
C GLY A 169 -5.25 -41.50 12.86
N TYR A 170 -4.11 -40.95 13.27
CA TYR A 170 -4.05 -39.61 13.84
C TYR A 170 -4.25 -38.50 12.80
N MET A 171 -3.88 -38.78 11.54
CA MET A 171 -4.10 -37.85 10.43
C MET A 171 -5.59 -37.64 10.17
N ALA A 172 -6.46 -38.62 10.42
CA ALA A 172 -7.90 -38.43 10.34
C ALA A 172 -8.40 -37.34 11.32
N LEU A 173 -7.94 -37.35 12.58
CA LEU A 173 -8.29 -36.30 13.55
C LEU A 173 -7.69 -34.95 13.14
N ILE A 174 -6.43 -34.93 12.73
CA ILE A 174 -5.72 -33.72 12.29
C ILE A 174 -6.43 -33.07 11.08
N LYS A 175 -6.82 -33.88 10.08
CA LYS A 175 -7.52 -33.44 8.88
C LYS A 175 -8.93 -32.98 9.16
N ALA A 176 -9.70 -33.73 9.95
CA ALA A 176 -11.02 -33.30 10.40
C ALA A 176 -10.96 -31.97 11.17
N ALA A 177 -9.92 -31.79 12.01
CA ALA A 177 -9.72 -30.57 12.76
C ALA A 177 -9.33 -29.38 11.86
N GLN A 178 -8.45 -29.61 10.88
CA GLN A 178 -8.06 -28.63 9.87
C GLN A 178 -9.24 -28.19 8.98
N ALA A 179 -10.14 -29.12 8.63
CA ALA A 179 -11.31 -28.85 7.79
C ALA A 179 -12.55 -28.36 8.57
N GLY A 180 -12.48 -28.30 9.91
CA GLY A 180 -13.56 -27.77 10.74
C GLY A 180 -14.73 -28.73 10.97
N GLN A 181 -14.52 -30.03 10.80
CA GLN A 181 -15.57 -31.05 10.85
C GLN A 181 -15.97 -31.41 12.28
N ASN A 182 -16.78 -30.55 12.92
CA ASN A 182 -17.18 -30.67 14.33
C ASN A 182 -17.70 -32.07 14.70
N LYS A 183 -18.58 -32.64 13.87
CA LYS A 183 -19.22 -33.92 14.18
C LYS A 183 -18.26 -35.10 14.11
N VAL A 184 -17.41 -35.12 13.08
CA VAL A 184 -16.34 -36.10 12.92
C VAL A 184 -15.34 -36.02 14.08
N VAL A 185 -14.90 -34.81 14.44
CA VAL A 185 -14.00 -34.61 15.57
C VAL A 185 -14.64 -35.14 16.86
N GLU A 186 -15.90 -34.81 17.13
CA GLU A 186 -16.61 -35.33 18.30
C GLU A 186 -16.63 -36.88 18.33
N LEU A 187 -16.92 -37.52 17.18
CA LEU A 187 -16.97 -38.98 17.08
C LEU A 187 -15.60 -39.63 17.29
N LEU A 188 -14.53 -39.08 16.71
CA LEU A 188 -13.17 -39.56 16.89
C LEU A 188 -12.72 -39.42 18.35
N LEU A 189 -13.00 -38.28 18.99
CA LEU A 189 -12.61 -38.02 20.37
C LEU A 189 -13.30 -38.93 21.41
N ARG A 190 -14.47 -39.50 21.10
CA ARG A 190 -15.16 -40.49 21.95
C ARG A 190 -14.41 -41.81 22.06
N ARG A 191 -13.48 -42.10 21.13
CA ARG A 191 -12.72 -43.35 21.17
C ARG A 191 -11.47 -43.20 22.06
N TYR A 192 -11.16 -44.26 22.81
CA TYR A 192 -10.00 -44.29 23.71
C TYR A 192 -8.67 -44.53 22.97
N ASP A 193 -8.73 -45.02 21.74
CA ASP A 193 -7.57 -45.34 20.90
C ASP A 193 -7.05 -44.16 20.09
N VAL A 194 -7.75 -43.02 20.07
CA VAL A 194 -7.28 -41.78 19.42
C VAL A 194 -6.27 -41.05 20.30
N ASP A 195 -5.09 -40.75 19.74
CA ASP A 195 -4.11 -39.83 20.32
C ASP A 195 -4.42 -38.39 19.87
N ILE A 196 -4.90 -37.58 20.79
CA ILE A 196 -5.20 -36.16 20.56
C ILE A 196 -3.92 -35.32 20.37
N ASN A 197 -2.76 -35.82 20.83
CA ASN A 197 -1.50 -35.09 20.84
C ASN A 197 -0.54 -35.49 19.71
N ALA A 198 -0.99 -36.39 18.83
CA ALA A 198 -0.24 -36.79 17.66
C ALA A 198 0.10 -35.58 16.78
N LYS A 199 1.28 -35.65 16.16
CA LYS A 199 1.85 -34.58 15.35
C LYS A 199 1.92 -34.98 13.88
N ASP A 200 1.65 -34.03 12.99
CA ASP A 200 1.94 -34.16 11.56
C ASP A 200 3.46 -34.03 11.26
N ALA A 201 3.82 -34.05 9.98
CA ALA A 201 5.21 -33.90 9.53
C ALA A 201 5.85 -32.55 9.93
N ASN A 202 5.03 -31.52 10.19
CA ASN A 202 5.45 -30.18 10.62
C ASN A 202 5.41 -30.02 12.14
N GLY A 203 5.14 -31.08 12.90
CA GLY A 203 5.01 -31.04 14.35
C GLY A 203 3.68 -30.45 14.85
N ASN A 204 2.72 -30.17 13.96
CA ASN A 204 1.41 -29.62 14.34
C ASN A 204 0.51 -30.72 14.91
N THR A 205 -0.18 -30.40 16.00
CA THR A 205 -1.29 -31.22 16.51
C THR A 205 -2.61 -30.80 15.87
N ALA A 206 -3.67 -31.59 16.07
CA ALA A 206 -5.02 -31.22 15.66
C ALA A 206 -5.45 -29.83 16.20
N LEU A 207 -4.99 -29.47 17.40
CA LEU A 207 -5.27 -28.15 17.99
C LEU A 207 -4.57 -27.03 17.21
N HIS A 208 -3.30 -27.22 16.79
CA HIS A 208 -2.58 -26.22 15.99
C HIS A 208 -3.32 -25.93 14.68
N LEU A 209 -3.72 -26.98 13.95
CA LEU A 209 -4.39 -26.80 12.66
C LEU A 209 -5.81 -26.24 12.81
N ALA A 210 -6.55 -26.64 13.85
CA ALA A 210 -7.87 -26.07 14.14
C ALA A 210 -7.77 -24.56 14.43
N VAL A 211 -6.76 -24.14 15.21
CA VAL A 211 -6.49 -22.72 15.45
C VAL A 211 -6.05 -22.03 14.16
N GLN A 212 -5.11 -22.59 13.41
CA GLN A 212 -4.60 -22.00 12.18
C GLN A 212 -5.73 -21.77 11.15
N ALA A 213 -6.68 -22.71 11.05
CA ALA A 213 -7.84 -22.61 10.18
C ALA A 213 -9.01 -21.78 10.75
N GLY A 214 -8.92 -21.33 12.01
CA GLY A 214 -9.95 -20.49 12.65
C GLY A 214 -11.19 -21.24 13.13
N HIS A 215 -11.10 -22.55 13.36
CA HIS A 215 -12.21 -23.39 13.77
C HIS A 215 -12.39 -23.44 15.29
N THR A 216 -12.87 -22.34 15.89
CA THR A 216 -13.05 -22.20 17.35
C THR A 216 -13.91 -23.32 17.98
N SER A 217 -14.95 -23.80 17.29
CA SER A 217 -15.79 -24.92 17.75
C SER A 217 -15.00 -26.23 17.86
N VAL A 218 -14.16 -26.53 16.88
CA VAL A 218 -13.25 -27.68 16.92
C VAL A 218 -12.22 -27.51 18.02
N SER A 219 -11.60 -26.33 18.16
CA SER A 219 -10.66 -26.04 19.24
C SER A 219 -11.31 -26.30 20.61
N LYS A 220 -12.57 -25.89 20.80
CA LYS A 220 -13.34 -26.16 22.02
C LYS A 220 -13.55 -27.66 22.27
N LEU A 221 -13.87 -28.44 21.23
CA LEU A 221 -14.03 -29.90 21.36
C LEU A 221 -12.72 -30.57 21.77
N LEU A 222 -11.59 -30.16 21.16
CA LEU A 222 -10.27 -30.70 21.48
C LEU A 222 -9.86 -30.36 22.92
N LEU A 223 -10.06 -29.10 23.36
CA LEU A 223 -9.77 -28.66 24.72
C LEU A 223 -10.64 -29.32 25.79
N GLY A 224 -11.75 -29.95 25.39
CA GLY A 224 -12.63 -30.70 26.30
C GLY A 224 -12.06 -32.05 26.78
N ARG A 225 -10.96 -32.53 26.20
CA ARG A 225 -10.28 -33.77 26.64
C ARG A 225 -9.18 -33.46 27.66
N ASN A 226 -9.20 -34.18 28.78
CA ASN A 226 -8.26 -33.98 29.88
C ASN A 226 -6.81 -34.41 29.58
N ASP A 227 -6.60 -35.24 28.56
CA ASP A 227 -5.29 -35.72 28.14
C ASP A 227 -4.64 -34.87 27.04
N ILE A 228 -5.19 -33.70 26.72
CA ILE A 228 -4.60 -32.77 25.76
C ILE A 228 -3.36 -32.06 26.32
N ASN A 229 -2.28 -32.03 25.53
CA ASN A 229 -1.11 -31.22 25.79
C ASN A 229 -1.25 -29.86 25.09
N ILE A 230 -1.92 -28.93 25.77
CA ILE A 230 -2.23 -27.58 25.26
C ILE A 230 -0.99 -26.73 24.93
N ASN A 231 0.14 -27.02 25.57
CA ASN A 231 1.39 -26.26 25.47
C ASN A 231 2.37 -26.84 24.44
N THR A 232 1.93 -27.78 23.62
CA THR A 232 2.76 -28.40 22.59
C THR A 232 3.26 -27.35 21.61
N ILE A 233 4.54 -27.43 21.22
CA ILE A 233 5.13 -26.63 20.14
C ILE A 233 5.24 -27.43 18.83
N ASN A 234 4.99 -26.77 17.70
CA ASN A 234 5.25 -27.31 16.37
C ASN A 234 6.72 -27.11 15.93
N ALA A 235 7.07 -27.48 14.71
CA ALA A 235 8.44 -27.35 14.19
C ALA A 235 8.91 -25.89 14.05
N ASN A 236 7.98 -24.92 13.92
CA ASN A 236 8.28 -23.50 13.92
C ASN A 236 8.46 -22.94 15.34
N GLY A 237 8.21 -23.76 16.37
CA GLY A 237 8.25 -23.35 17.77
C GLY A 237 6.96 -22.67 18.25
N ASP A 238 5.89 -22.69 17.45
CA ASP A 238 4.62 -22.08 17.81
C ASP A 238 3.78 -23.03 18.66
N THR A 239 3.11 -22.48 19.66
CA THR A 239 2.00 -23.13 20.38
C THR A 239 0.67 -22.77 19.72
N ALA A 240 -0.38 -23.51 20.04
CA ALA A 240 -1.74 -23.12 19.63
C ALA A 240 -2.12 -21.70 20.10
N LEU A 241 -1.61 -21.27 21.26
CA LEU A 241 -1.86 -19.92 21.77
C LEU A 241 -1.07 -18.85 21.00
N SER A 242 0.20 -19.11 20.64
CA SER A 242 0.97 -18.15 19.83
C SER A 242 0.41 -18.01 18.41
N LEU A 243 -0.04 -19.10 17.79
CA LEU A 243 -0.76 -19.04 16.51
C LEU A 243 -2.06 -18.22 16.62
N ALA A 244 -2.85 -18.46 17.67
CA ALA A 244 -4.09 -17.73 17.88
C ALA A 244 -3.83 -16.23 18.08
N ALA A 245 -2.74 -15.86 18.76
CA ALA A 245 -2.31 -14.49 18.96
C ALA A 245 -1.80 -13.84 17.67
N GLN A 246 -1.02 -14.57 16.85
CA GLN A 246 -0.55 -14.09 15.55
C GLN A 246 -1.71 -13.76 14.60
N ILE A 247 -2.75 -14.60 14.60
CA ILE A 247 -3.94 -14.41 13.75
C ILE A 247 -4.93 -13.39 14.36
N GLY A 248 -4.86 -13.15 15.68
CA GLY A 248 -5.79 -12.27 16.39
C GLY A 248 -7.13 -12.92 16.75
N GLN A 249 -7.19 -14.24 16.97
CA GLN A 249 -8.46 -14.95 17.23
C GLN A 249 -8.96 -14.77 18.67
N ARG A 250 -9.80 -13.75 18.89
CA ARG A 250 -10.30 -13.39 20.23
C ARG A 250 -10.94 -14.54 21.00
N ASP A 251 -11.86 -15.27 20.40
CA ASP A 251 -12.64 -16.30 21.10
C ASP A 251 -11.81 -17.57 21.36
N THR A 252 -10.99 -17.97 20.38
CA THR A 252 -10.02 -19.04 20.54
C THR A 252 -9.02 -18.74 21.67
N ILE A 253 -8.52 -17.50 21.77
CA ILE A 253 -7.64 -17.07 22.86
C ILE A 253 -8.35 -17.15 24.20
N LYS A 254 -9.60 -16.69 24.32
CA LYS A 254 -10.37 -16.83 25.56
C LYS A 254 -10.52 -18.29 25.98
N LEU A 255 -10.80 -19.19 25.03
CA LEU A 255 -10.89 -20.63 25.31
C LEU A 255 -9.55 -21.21 25.79
N LEU A 256 -8.46 -20.91 25.10
CA LEU A 256 -7.12 -21.36 25.47
C LEU A 256 -6.70 -20.81 26.83
N LEU A 257 -6.95 -19.52 27.10
CA LEU A 257 -6.64 -18.89 28.40
C LEU A 257 -7.49 -19.46 29.54
N ALA A 258 -8.74 -19.85 29.27
CA ALA A 258 -9.60 -20.49 30.25
C ALA A 258 -9.23 -21.96 30.55
N SER A 259 -8.34 -22.57 29.76
CA SER A 259 -7.95 -23.96 29.92
C SER A 259 -6.92 -24.14 31.04
N ASP A 260 -7.05 -25.21 31.82
CA ASP A 260 -6.12 -25.51 32.91
C ASP A 260 -4.72 -25.83 32.39
N GLY A 261 -3.69 -25.33 33.08
CA GLY A 261 -2.28 -25.61 32.76
C GLY A 261 -1.73 -24.89 31.52
N ILE A 262 -2.49 -24.00 30.88
CA ILE A 262 -1.97 -23.17 29.77
C ILE A 262 -0.79 -22.29 30.24
N CYS A 263 0.30 -22.35 29.49
CA CYS A 263 1.49 -21.53 29.70
C CYS A 263 1.57 -20.44 28.63
N ILE A 264 1.73 -19.20 29.08
CA ILE A 264 1.73 -18.01 28.21
C ILE A 264 3.13 -17.42 28.01
N ASN A 265 4.13 -17.94 28.72
CA ASN A 265 5.52 -17.52 28.67
C ASN A 265 6.41 -18.49 27.86
N ILE A 266 5.80 -19.39 27.08
CA ILE A 266 6.54 -20.29 26.19
C ILE A 266 7.21 -19.45 25.11
N ARG A 267 8.52 -19.68 24.93
CA ARG A 267 9.32 -19.06 23.89
C ARG A 267 9.51 -20.05 22.75
N GLY A 268 9.00 -19.68 21.57
CA GLY A 268 9.17 -20.45 20.35
C GLY A 268 10.56 -20.28 19.72
N ALA A 269 10.71 -20.64 18.45
CA ALA A 269 11.99 -20.52 17.75
C ALA A 269 12.45 -19.06 17.60
N SER A 270 11.51 -18.11 17.53
CA SER A 270 11.76 -16.65 17.49
C SER A 270 12.12 -16.06 18.84
N TRP A 271 12.16 -16.85 19.92
CA TRP A 271 12.36 -16.40 21.31
C TRP A 271 11.30 -15.41 21.83
N GLN A 272 10.23 -15.21 21.07
CA GLN A 272 9.09 -14.37 21.44
C GLN A 272 8.10 -15.16 22.29
N VAL A 273 7.49 -14.47 23.26
CA VAL A 273 6.30 -14.96 23.96
C VAL A 273 5.03 -14.52 23.23
N VAL A 274 3.88 -15.08 23.61
CA VAL A 274 2.57 -14.75 23.00
C VAL A 274 2.25 -13.25 23.04
N LEU A 275 2.66 -12.54 24.11
CA LEU A 275 2.44 -11.10 24.24
C LEU A 275 3.22 -10.32 23.19
N ASP A 276 4.48 -10.68 22.95
CA ASP A 276 5.34 -10.03 21.95
C ASP A 276 4.72 -10.15 20.56
N ILE A 277 4.23 -11.36 20.22
CA ILE A 277 3.56 -11.63 18.97
C ILE A 277 2.29 -10.76 18.84
N ALA A 278 1.46 -10.70 19.88
CA ALA A 278 0.24 -9.89 19.85
C ALA A 278 0.51 -8.38 19.70
N ILE A 279 1.60 -7.88 20.30
CA ILE A 279 2.01 -6.47 20.17
C ILE A 279 2.53 -6.20 18.76
N CYS A 280 3.45 -7.03 18.26
CA CYS A 280 4.04 -6.91 16.92
C CYS A 280 2.98 -6.96 15.81
N GLU A 281 1.99 -7.84 15.94
CA GLU A 281 0.95 -8.06 14.92
C GLU A 281 -0.22 -7.06 15.01
N GLY A 282 -0.22 -6.12 15.97
CA GLY A 282 -1.26 -5.09 16.00
C GLY A 282 -2.59 -5.51 16.65
N HIS A 283 -2.65 -6.65 17.35
CA HIS A 283 -3.90 -7.22 17.87
C HIS A 283 -4.29 -6.71 19.27
N LYS A 284 -4.79 -5.47 19.35
CA LYS A 284 -5.19 -4.81 20.62
C LYS A 284 -6.01 -5.68 21.58
N HIS A 285 -7.07 -6.34 21.10
CA HIS A 285 -7.95 -7.15 21.94
C HIS A 285 -7.25 -8.39 22.52
N VAL A 286 -6.23 -8.90 21.84
CA VAL A 286 -5.40 -10.00 22.34
C VAL A 286 -4.47 -9.48 23.43
N VAL A 287 -3.83 -8.33 23.20
CA VAL A 287 -3.01 -7.65 24.20
C VAL A 287 -3.81 -7.42 25.48
N ASP A 288 -5.03 -6.87 25.39
CA ASP A 288 -5.88 -6.62 26.56
C ASP A 288 -6.23 -7.91 27.32
N LEU A 289 -6.50 -9.02 26.61
CA LEU A 289 -6.79 -10.33 27.23
C LEU A 289 -5.57 -10.93 27.93
N LEU A 290 -4.38 -10.76 27.35
CA LEU A 290 -3.13 -11.28 27.92
C LEU A 290 -2.67 -10.47 29.13
N VAL A 291 -2.80 -9.14 29.05
CA VAL A 291 -2.45 -8.21 30.14
C VAL A 291 -3.31 -8.45 31.38
N ALA A 292 -4.60 -8.75 31.20
CA ALA A 292 -5.55 -8.97 32.30
C ALA A 292 -5.25 -10.22 33.18
N ARG A 293 -4.28 -11.07 32.80
CA ARG A 293 -3.99 -12.33 33.50
C ARG A 293 -2.78 -12.27 34.45
N ASP A 294 -2.38 -11.07 34.89
CA ASP A 294 -1.30 -10.82 35.87
C ASP A 294 0.02 -11.57 35.58
N VAL A 295 0.58 -11.33 34.39
CA VAL A 295 1.66 -12.16 33.81
C VAL A 295 3.04 -11.49 33.88
N PHE A 296 3.10 -10.22 34.24
CA PHE A 296 4.27 -9.39 33.96
C PHE A 296 5.52 -9.71 34.78
N ASP A 297 5.38 -10.30 35.97
CA ASP A 297 6.52 -10.58 36.84
C ASP A 297 7.52 -11.60 36.23
N SER A 298 7.07 -12.44 35.30
CA SER A 298 7.91 -13.46 34.63
C SER A 298 8.45 -13.03 33.26
N LEU A 299 7.94 -11.94 32.68
CA LEU A 299 8.21 -11.57 31.28
C LEU A 299 9.54 -10.83 31.08
N MET A 300 10.04 -10.18 32.13
CA MET A 300 10.95 -9.05 31.97
C MET A 300 12.40 -9.35 32.38
N ASN A 301 13.08 -10.20 31.60
CA ASN A 301 14.55 -10.25 31.59
C ASN A 301 15.05 -9.68 30.25
N GLY A 302 15.40 -8.39 30.21
CA GLY A 302 16.20 -7.78 29.13
C GLY A 302 15.59 -6.58 28.41
N ASN A 303 16.37 -6.03 27.46
CA ASN A 303 16.21 -4.79 26.69
C ASN A 303 14.89 -4.61 25.89
N SER A 304 13.88 -5.47 26.06
CA SER A 304 12.61 -5.45 25.31
C SER A 304 11.55 -4.51 25.88
N MET A 305 11.69 -4.05 27.12
CA MET A 305 10.69 -3.22 27.80
C MET A 305 10.47 -1.87 27.12
N ASP A 306 11.57 -1.22 26.73
CA ASP A 306 11.55 0.07 26.04
C ASP A 306 10.89 -0.07 24.68
N GLU A 307 11.25 -1.12 23.92
CA GLU A 307 10.66 -1.44 22.62
C GLU A 307 9.14 -1.66 22.73
N PHE A 308 8.68 -2.40 23.73
CA PHE A 308 7.23 -2.61 23.94
C PHE A 308 6.50 -1.32 24.28
N LEU A 309 7.09 -0.41 25.05
CA LEU A 309 6.45 0.87 25.33
C LEU A 309 6.31 1.71 24.04
N HIS A 310 7.34 1.72 23.18
CA HIS A 310 7.28 2.41 21.89
C HIS A 310 6.21 1.78 20.97
N GLN A 311 6.18 0.45 20.85
CA GLN A 311 5.19 -0.27 20.05
C GLN A 311 3.77 -0.12 20.60
N ALA A 312 3.60 -0.15 21.92
CA ALA A 312 2.30 0.08 22.54
C ALA A 312 1.81 1.50 22.27
N ALA A 313 2.70 2.49 22.33
CA ALA A 313 2.36 3.88 22.03
C ALA A 313 2.12 4.13 20.53
N SER A 314 2.83 3.46 19.63
CA SER A 314 2.61 3.56 18.18
C SER A 314 1.36 2.82 17.69
N ASN A 315 0.83 1.89 18.50
CA ASN A 315 -0.41 1.17 18.21
C ASN A 315 -1.62 1.62 19.07
N GLY A 316 -1.46 2.61 19.95
CA GLY A 316 -2.57 3.16 20.73
C GLY A 316 -3.05 2.28 21.89
N TYR A 317 -2.21 1.37 22.39
CA TYR A 317 -2.55 0.43 23.48
C TYR A 317 -2.46 1.09 24.85
N HIS A 318 -3.39 2.01 25.14
CA HIS A 318 -3.38 2.82 26.37
C HIS A 318 -3.35 2.00 27.66
N HIS A 319 -4.05 0.86 27.77
CA HIS A 319 -3.97 0.00 28.96
C HIS A 319 -2.56 -0.58 29.17
N LEU A 320 -1.95 -1.08 28.08
CA LEU A 320 -0.58 -1.58 28.12
C LEU A 320 0.41 -0.45 28.43
N VAL A 321 0.25 0.73 27.82
CA VAL A 321 1.08 1.91 28.13
C VAL A 321 0.97 2.30 29.60
N ALA A 322 -0.24 2.38 30.16
CA ALA A 322 -0.44 2.69 31.59
C ALA A 322 0.25 1.68 32.50
N PHE A 323 0.17 0.40 32.13
CA PHE A 323 0.80 -0.69 32.87
C PHE A 323 2.34 -0.63 32.77
N LEU A 324 2.89 -0.46 31.55
CA LEU A 324 4.33 -0.36 31.27
C LEU A 324 4.96 0.93 31.80
N LEU A 325 4.18 1.97 32.08
CA LEU A 325 4.69 3.22 32.63
C LEU A 325 5.13 3.09 34.10
N PHE A 326 4.52 2.18 34.86
CA PHE A 326 4.81 2.00 36.29
C PHE A 326 6.23 1.44 36.57
N PRO A 327 6.79 0.50 35.77
CA PRO A 327 8.17 0.05 35.89
C PRO A 327 9.22 0.97 35.22
N LEU A 328 8.82 1.86 34.30
CA LEU A 328 9.73 2.46 33.32
C LEU A 328 9.96 3.97 33.51
N ALA A 329 10.47 4.35 34.68
CA ALA A 329 10.89 5.72 34.93
C ALA A 329 12.14 6.16 34.11
N MET A 330 12.83 5.27 33.39
CA MET A 330 14.20 5.54 32.89
C MET A 330 14.50 5.26 31.40
N ALA A 331 13.54 4.85 30.59
CA ALA A 331 13.82 4.40 29.21
C ALA A 331 14.07 5.51 28.17
N CYS A 332 13.50 6.70 28.36
CA CYS A 332 13.48 7.71 27.30
C CYS A 332 14.83 8.43 27.09
N ALA A 333 15.84 8.13 27.91
CA ALA A 333 17.18 8.72 27.79
C ALA A 333 18.17 7.86 26.99
N ALA A 334 17.86 6.58 26.72
CA ALA A 334 18.81 5.60 26.18
C ALA A 334 18.55 5.19 24.72
N CYS A 335 17.35 5.44 24.16
CA CYS A 335 17.04 5.12 22.78
C CYS A 335 17.30 6.35 21.87
N PRO A 336 18.29 6.31 20.95
CA PRO A 336 18.34 7.30 19.87
C PRO A 336 17.06 7.15 19.01
N GLY A 337 16.30 8.23 18.85
CA GLY A 337 15.14 8.25 17.98
C GLY A 337 13.84 8.76 18.62
N ARG A 338 12.71 8.31 18.08
CA ARG A 338 11.35 8.75 18.43
C ARG A 338 10.92 8.22 19.80
N THR A 339 10.38 9.10 20.66
CA THR A 339 9.80 8.71 21.96
C THR A 339 8.38 8.14 21.83
N PRO A 340 7.86 7.43 22.85
CA PRO A 340 6.46 6.98 22.88
C PRO A 340 5.47 8.15 22.78
N LEU A 341 5.84 9.31 23.37
CA LEU A 341 5.07 10.54 23.25
C LEU A 341 5.04 11.07 21.80
N SER A 342 6.14 10.96 21.06
CA SER A 342 6.18 11.36 19.64
C SER A 342 5.34 10.43 18.76
N TRP A 343 5.34 9.12 19.03
CA TRP A 343 4.51 8.14 18.30
C TRP A 343 3.02 8.38 18.52
N SER A 344 2.62 8.58 19.76
CA SER A 344 1.23 8.90 20.10
C SER A 344 0.80 10.26 19.55
N ALA A 345 1.70 11.24 19.51
CA ALA A 345 1.45 12.54 18.90
C ALA A 345 1.28 12.49 17.38
N GLU A 346 2.06 11.65 16.68
CA GLU A 346 1.94 11.48 15.23
C GLU A 346 0.69 10.70 14.80
N ASN A 347 0.17 9.80 15.64
CA ASN A 347 -0.96 8.94 15.31
C ASN A 347 -2.28 9.38 15.98
N SER A 348 -2.27 10.50 16.70
CA SER A 348 -3.44 11.05 17.41
C SER A 348 -4.02 10.14 18.52
N TYR A 349 -3.19 9.36 19.21
CA TYR A 349 -3.65 8.53 20.34
C TYR A 349 -3.74 9.34 21.64
N ILE A 350 -4.85 10.04 21.81
CA ILE A 350 -5.07 10.98 22.91
C ILE A 350 -4.96 10.30 24.28
N GLU A 351 -5.53 9.10 24.46
CA GLU A 351 -5.49 8.38 25.74
C GLU A 351 -4.05 8.01 26.11
N VAL A 352 -3.26 7.54 25.14
CA VAL A 352 -1.83 7.25 25.34
C VAL A 352 -1.07 8.53 25.71
N LEU A 353 -1.30 9.62 24.98
CA LEU A 353 -0.71 10.94 25.28
C LEU A 353 -1.04 11.39 26.71
N GLN A 354 -2.31 11.31 27.11
CA GLN A 354 -2.74 11.70 28.45
C GLN A 354 -2.07 10.86 29.53
N ILE A 355 -1.94 9.55 29.33
CA ILE A 355 -1.24 8.67 30.26
C ILE A 355 0.25 9.05 30.37
N LEU A 356 0.93 9.25 29.24
CA LEU A 356 2.34 9.61 29.19
C LEU A 356 2.61 10.99 29.82
N LEU A 357 1.70 11.96 29.65
CA LEU A 357 1.81 13.31 30.21
C LEU A 357 1.39 13.37 31.68
N ALA A 358 0.49 12.50 32.15
CA ALA A 358 0.00 12.44 33.53
C ALA A 358 0.91 11.63 34.50
N ARG A 359 2.12 11.29 34.07
CA ARG A 359 3.10 10.46 34.81
C ARG A 359 3.45 10.94 36.22
N ASP A 360 3.30 12.24 36.53
CA ASP A 360 3.55 12.80 37.86
C ASP A 360 2.45 12.48 38.89
N ARG A 361 1.31 11.92 38.44
CA ARG A 361 0.15 11.58 39.31
C ARG A 361 0.16 10.12 39.80
N ALA A 362 1.16 9.31 39.42
CA ALA A 362 1.29 7.92 39.85
C ALA A 362 2.11 7.80 41.15
N PRO A 363 1.57 7.21 42.25
CA PRO A 363 2.34 6.98 43.49
C PRO A 363 3.01 5.59 43.48
N PRO A 364 4.19 5.34 44.12
CA PRO A 364 5.27 6.24 44.53
C PRO A 364 6.55 5.92 43.71
N LEU A 365 6.82 6.65 42.63
CA LEU A 365 8.14 6.62 42.01
C LEU A 365 9.04 7.68 42.67
N PRO A 366 10.31 7.38 43.00
CA PRO A 366 11.22 8.39 43.52
C PRO A 366 11.32 9.55 42.52
N PRO A 367 11.02 10.81 42.92
CA PRO A 367 11.10 11.98 42.04
C PRO A 367 12.47 12.18 41.37
N ALA A 368 13.52 11.57 41.93
CA ALA A 368 14.89 11.65 41.45
C ALA A 368 15.17 10.86 40.14
N LEU A 369 14.27 9.94 39.72
CA LEU A 369 14.46 9.10 38.53
C LEU A 369 13.63 9.54 37.32
N LEU A 370 12.73 10.51 37.45
CA LEU A 370 11.93 11.01 36.33
C LEU A 370 12.54 12.31 35.77
N LEU A 371 12.69 12.37 34.44
CA LEU A 371 13.02 13.64 33.79
C LEU A 371 11.90 14.66 34.02
N PRO A 372 12.18 15.96 34.20
CA PRO A 372 11.14 16.98 34.28
C PRO A 372 10.19 16.91 33.08
N LEU A 373 8.88 17.10 33.30
CA LEU A 373 7.86 17.04 32.24
C LEU A 373 8.15 18.01 31.09
N GLU A 374 8.66 19.19 31.41
CA GLU A 374 9.10 20.21 30.45
C GLU A 374 10.24 19.72 29.54
N VAL A 375 11.12 18.84 30.03
CA VAL A 375 12.19 18.23 29.22
C VAL A 375 11.59 17.12 28.35
N TYR A 376 10.66 16.34 28.90
CA TYR A 376 10.12 15.17 28.21
C TYR A 376 9.22 15.52 27.01
N VAL A 377 8.34 16.50 27.20
CA VAL A 377 7.40 16.96 26.16
C VAL A 377 8.13 17.51 24.91
N ASN A 378 9.39 17.88 25.08
CA ASN A 378 10.25 18.47 24.05
C ASN A 378 11.34 17.52 23.54
N PHE A 379 11.29 16.22 23.85
CA PHE A 379 12.22 15.26 23.28
C PHE A 379 12.17 15.23 21.77
N ARG A 380 13.31 14.96 21.16
CA ARG A 380 13.51 15.04 19.72
C ARG A 380 13.80 13.69 19.14
N ASP A 381 13.26 13.43 17.96
CA ASP A 381 13.68 12.32 17.15
C ASP A 381 14.98 12.62 16.38
N ASP A 382 15.41 11.67 15.55
CA ASP A 382 16.63 11.76 14.74
C ASP A 382 16.61 12.88 13.69
N GLN A 383 15.46 13.51 13.46
CA GLN A 383 15.30 14.68 12.57
C GLN A 383 15.16 15.98 13.38
N GLY A 384 15.35 15.93 14.69
CA GLY A 384 15.19 17.08 15.58
C GLY A 384 13.73 17.46 15.85
N ARG A 385 12.74 16.66 15.44
CA ARG A 385 11.32 17.00 15.60
C ARG A 385 10.81 16.62 16.99
N THR A 386 10.06 17.54 17.59
CA THR A 386 9.33 17.33 18.85
C THR A 386 7.97 16.65 18.61
N PRO A 387 7.33 16.05 19.62
CA PRO A 387 5.95 15.59 19.54
C PRO A 387 4.99 16.64 19.01
N LEU A 388 5.16 17.92 19.40
CA LEU A 388 4.35 19.03 18.91
C LEU A 388 4.55 19.26 17.40
N SER A 389 5.80 19.20 16.92
CA SER A 389 6.11 19.30 15.48
C SER A 389 5.45 18.16 14.68
N ARG A 390 5.49 16.92 15.20
CA ARG A 390 4.81 15.76 14.59
C ARG A 390 3.29 15.94 14.52
N ALA A 391 2.68 16.35 15.63
CA ALA A 391 1.24 16.59 15.70
C ALA A 391 0.80 17.70 14.73
N ALA A 392 1.57 18.78 14.64
CA ALA A 392 1.31 19.88 13.71
C ALA A 392 1.50 19.45 12.23
N GLU A 393 2.55 18.67 11.93
CA GLU A 393 2.81 18.11 10.60
C GLU A 393 1.70 17.15 10.12
N LYS A 394 0.99 16.48 11.04
CA LYS A 394 -0.15 15.59 10.74
C LYS A 394 -1.53 16.23 10.91
N GLY A 395 -1.59 17.45 11.42
CA GLY A 395 -2.84 18.19 11.63
C GLY A 395 -3.69 17.71 12.80
N HIS A 396 -3.10 17.04 13.79
CA HIS A 396 -3.81 16.54 14.97
C HIS A 396 -4.05 17.66 15.98
N LYS A 397 -5.04 18.51 15.69
CA LYS A 397 -5.35 19.73 16.46
C LYS A 397 -5.57 19.49 17.97
N ASP A 398 -6.22 18.39 18.33
CA ASP A 398 -6.51 18.07 19.74
C ASP A 398 -5.23 17.69 20.49
N VAL A 399 -4.33 16.97 19.80
CA VAL A 399 -2.99 16.66 20.32
C VAL A 399 -2.13 17.92 20.44
N VAL A 400 -2.18 18.81 19.44
CA VAL A 400 -1.48 20.12 19.48
C VAL A 400 -1.94 20.90 20.71
N GLY A 401 -3.25 21.03 20.92
CA GLY A 401 -3.82 21.70 22.08
C GLY A 401 -3.39 21.06 23.40
N LEU A 402 -3.42 19.72 23.48
CA LEU A 402 -2.99 18.98 24.67
C LEU A 402 -1.50 19.21 24.99
N LEU A 403 -0.62 19.08 24.01
CA LEU A 403 0.82 19.28 24.21
C LEU A 403 1.16 20.71 24.67
N LEU A 404 0.46 21.72 24.14
CA LEU A 404 0.62 23.12 24.55
C LEU A 404 0.15 23.37 25.99
N GLN A 405 -0.93 22.72 26.44
CA GLN A 405 -1.34 22.76 27.85
C GLN A 405 -0.23 22.26 28.78
N PHE A 406 0.54 21.27 28.33
CA PHE A 406 1.69 20.70 29.05
C PHE A 406 3.03 21.40 28.71
N LYS A 407 2.99 22.66 28.26
CA LYS A 407 4.17 23.53 28.06
C LYS A 407 5.19 22.99 27.05
N ALA A 408 4.72 22.29 26.02
CA ALA A 408 5.54 22.03 24.83
C ALA A 408 6.09 23.35 24.25
N ASP A 409 7.37 23.37 23.88
CA ASP A 409 7.99 24.52 23.24
C ASP A 409 7.43 24.69 21.83
N ILE A 410 6.62 25.74 21.68
CA ILE A 410 5.88 26.06 20.46
C ILE A 410 6.78 26.46 19.29
N ASN A 411 8.00 26.90 19.57
CA ASN A 411 8.93 27.47 18.59
C ASN A 411 10.16 26.57 18.34
N PHE A 412 10.14 25.34 18.86
CA PHE A 412 11.27 24.42 18.71
C PHE A 412 11.55 24.12 17.24
N LYS A 413 12.81 24.25 16.81
CA LYS A 413 13.24 24.00 15.43
C LYS A 413 13.79 22.60 15.24
N ASP A 414 13.35 21.94 14.17
CA ASP A 414 13.93 20.68 13.72
C ASP A 414 15.27 20.89 12.98
N MET A 415 15.86 19.80 12.45
CA MET A 415 17.14 19.88 11.73
C MET A 415 17.08 20.72 10.44
N ASP A 416 15.90 20.85 9.82
CA ASP A 416 15.69 21.75 8.68
C ASP A 416 15.48 23.21 9.13
N GLY A 417 15.48 23.48 10.43
CA GLY A 417 15.16 24.77 11.03
C GLY A 417 13.66 25.07 11.11
N ARG A 418 12.78 24.11 10.80
CA ARG A 418 11.32 24.33 10.76
C ARG A 418 10.70 24.20 12.14
N THR A 419 9.76 25.09 12.43
CA THR A 419 8.94 25.07 13.65
C THR A 419 7.67 24.23 13.46
N PRO A 420 6.95 23.84 14.53
CA PRO A 420 5.63 23.24 14.41
C PRO A 420 4.66 24.06 13.54
N LEU A 421 4.68 25.38 13.67
CA LEU A 421 3.87 26.29 12.85
C LEU A 421 4.24 26.19 11.36
N SER A 422 5.55 26.15 11.04
CA SER A 422 6.04 25.99 9.66
C SER A 422 5.62 24.63 9.07
N ARG A 423 5.72 23.53 9.85
CA ARG A 423 5.28 22.19 9.43
C ARG A 423 3.77 22.13 9.19
N GLY A 424 2.96 22.70 10.09
CA GLY A 424 1.51 22.77 9.95
C GLY A 424 1.08 23.59 8.73
N ALA A 425 1.71 24.74 8.50
CA ALA A 425 1.45 25.59 7.34
C ALA A 425 1.86 24.92 6.02
N ALA A 426 3.02 24.25 6.01
CA ALA A 426 3.52 23.52 4.84
C ALA A 426 2.63 22.34 4.43
N ASN A 427 1.84 21.76 5.34
CA ASN A 427 0.92 20.65 5.05
C ASN A 427 -0.56 21.08 5.02
N GLY A 428 -0.84 22.38 5.20
CA GLY A 428 -2.18 22.93 5.10
C GLY A 428 -3.12 22.59 6.26
N HIS A 429 -2.57 22.24 7.42
CA HIS A 429 -3.35 21.88 8.60
C HIS A 429 -3.83 23.13 9.36
N THR A 430 -4.89 23.74 8.85
CA THR A 430 -5.39 25.06 9.28
C THR A 430 -5.79 25.11 10.75
N GLU A 431 -6.45 24.09 11.30
CA GLU A 431 -6.82 24.08 12.71
C GLU A 431 -5.60 23.98 13.64
N ALA A 432 -4.59 23.19 13.26
CA ALA A 432 -3.34 23.11 14.02
C ALA A 432 -2.59 24.46 13.95
N VAL A 433 -2.53 25.09 12.78
CA VAL A 433 -1.95 26.43 12.58
C VAL A 433 -2.68 27.46 13.44
N GLN A 434 -4.01 27.45 13.45
CA GLN A 434 -4.83 28.36 14.25
C GLN A 434 -4.52 28.22 15.75
N ILE A 435 -4.52 26.99 16.29
CA ILE A 435 -4.23 26.74 17.71
C ILE A 435 -2.81 27.20 18.07
N LEU A 436 -1.82 26.94 17.21
CA LEU A 436 -0.44 27.38 17.44
C LEU A 436 -0.34 28.91 17.51
N LEU A 437 -1.00 29.62 16.60
CA LEU A 437 -1.02 31.09 16.59
C LEU A 437 -1.76 31.68 17.79
N GLU A 438 -2.87 31.08 18.22
CA GLU A 438 -3.59 31.45 19.45
C GLU A 438 -2.74 31.27 20.71
N HIS A 439 -1.76 30.38 20.68
CA HIS A 439 -0.78 30.17 21.76
C HIS A 439 0.52 30.96 21.55
N ASN A 440 0.51 31.99 20.69
CA ASN A 440 1.62 32.90 20.42
C ASN A 440 2.86 32.21 19.79
N ALA A 441 2.65 31.27 18.87
CA ALA A 441 3.73 30.79 18.00
C ALA A 441 4.37 31.96 17.24
N ASP A 442 5.69 32.00 17.15
CA ASP A 442 6.40 33.06 16.45
C ASP A 442 6.28 32.84 14.93
N ILE A 443 5.44 33.68 14.32
CA ILE A 443 5.08 33.66 12.91
C ILE A 443 6.22 34.09 11.98
N CYS A 444 7.26 34.72 12.53
CA CYS A 444 8.40 35.27 11.78
C CYS A 444 9.60 34.32 11.71
N LEU A 445 9.59 33.20 12.44
CA LEU A 445 10.72 32.28 12.47
C LEU A 445 10.99 31.65 11.11
N ARG A 446 12.25 31.75 10.70
CA ARG A 446 12.75 31.21 9.42
C ARG A 446 13.40 29.85 9.59
N ASP A 447 13.21 28.99 8.61
CA ASP A 447 13.90 27.71 8.50
C ASP A 447 15.32 27.87 7.92
N GLY A 448 16.02 26.75 7.71
CA GLY A 448 17.39 26.73 7.19
C GLY A 448 17.54 27.32 5.78
N GLU A 449 16.46 27.40 5.01
CA GLU A 449 16.42 28.04 3.69
C GLU A 449 16.03 29.53 3.79
N GLY A 450 15.80 30.04 5.00
CA GLY A 450 15.33 31.40 5.23
C GLY A 450 13.81 31.57 5.03
N ARG A 451 13.05 30.49 4.85
CA ARG A 451 11.60 30.55 4.56
C ARG A 451 10.78 30.64 5.85
N THR A 452 9.72 31.45 5.80
CA THR A 452 8.74 31.60 6.90
C THR A 452 7.62 30.56 6.78
N PRO A 453 6.79 30.35 7.82
CA PRO A 453 5.58 29.53 7.69
C PRO A 453 4.68 29.96 6.53
N LEU A 454 4.57 31.27 6.28
CA LEU A 454 3.79 31.81 5.17
C LEU A 454 4.43 31.49 3.82
N SER A 455 5.76 31.54 3.71
CA SER A 455 6.49 31.09 2.51
C SER A 455 6.22 29.60 2.21
N ARG A 456 6.21 28.75 3.23
CA ARG A 456 5.94 27.30 3.08
C ARG A 456 4.50 26.99 2.70
N GLY A 457 3.53 27.67 3.33
CA GLY A 457 2.13 27.57 2.94
C GLY A 457 1.88 28.04 1.50
N ALA A 458 2.57 29.11 1.08
CA ALA A 458 2.49 29.64 -0.28
C ALA A 458 3.14 28.72 -1.32
N GLU A 459 4.29 28.12 -1.01
CA GLU A 459 4.98 27.13 -1.86
C GLU A 459 4.12 25.90 -2.14
N ASN A 460 3.43 25.38 -1.13
CA ASN A 460 2.65 24.15 -1.22
C ASN A 460 1.17 24.36 -1.57
N GLY A 461 0.73 25.61 -1.78
CA GLY A 461 -0.62 25.91 -2.28
C GLY A 461 -1.73 25.92 -1.23
N HIS A 462 -1.39 25.99 0.05
CA HIS A 462 -2.35 25.91 1.15
C HIS A 462 -3.01 27.26 1.45
N THR A 463 -3.95 27.65 0.59
CA THR A 463 -4.59 28.98 0.60
C THR A 463 -5.15 29.38 1.96
N GLU A 464 -5.92 28.51 2.63
CA GLU A 464 -6.53 28.83 3.92
C GLU A 464 -5.48 29.02 5.03
N ALA A 465 -4.39 28.23 5.02
CA ALA A 465 -3.29 28.42 5.97
C ALA A 465 -2.59 29.76 5.73
N VAL A 466 -2.40 30.17 4.47
CA VAL A 466 -1.86 31.50 4.12
C VAL A 466 -2.80 32.62 4.60
N VAL A 467 -4.12 32.47 4.41
CA VAL A 467 -5.11 33.45 4.90
C VAL A 467 -5.03 33.60 6.42
N ILE A 468 -4.96 32.49 7.16
CA ILE A 468 -4.84 32.51 8.63
C ILE A 468 -3.53 33.21 9.05
N LEU A 469 -2.41 32.86 8.44
CA LEU A 469 -1.11 33.48 8.75
C LEU A 469 -1.12 35.00 8.49
N LEU A 470 -1.70 35.45 7.38
CA LEU A 470 -1.83 36.89 7.08
C LEU A 470 -2.73 37.60 8.09
N ARG A 471 -3.85 36.99 8.50
CA ARG A 471 -4.75 37.55 9.54
C ARG A 471 -4.04 37.73 10.88
N HIS A 472 -3.08 36.85 11.18
CA HIS A 472 -2.23 36.94 12.37
C HIS A 472 -0.96 37.80 12.17
N GLY A 473 -0.87 38.55 11.07
CA GLY A 473 0.18 39.54 10.86
C GLY A 473 1.49 39.03 10.26
N ALA A 474 1.48 37.87 9.58
CA ALA A 474 2.64 37.43 8.81
C ALA A 474 3.00 38.46 7.73
N ASP A 475 4.28 38.83 7.64
CA ASP A 475 4.76 39.74 6.61
C ASP A 475 4.93 38.99 5.26
N PRO A 476 4.13 39.32 4.23
CA PRO A 476 4.16 38.65 2.93
C PRO A 476 5.40 38.98 2.09
N ASN A 477 6.23 39.95 2.52
CA ASN A 477 7.40 40.43 1.79
C ASN A 477 8.73 39.86 2.31
N LEU A 478 8.71 39.00 3.33
CA LEU A 478 9.93 38.38 3.85
C LEU A 478 10.52 37.39 2.86
N LYS A 479 11.68 37.77 2.30
CA LYS A 479 12.43 36.96 1.34
C LYS A 479 13.26 35.89 2.04
N ASP A 480 13.34 34.72 1.41
CA ASP A 480 14.21 33.63 1.81
C ASP A 480 15.68 33.89 1.44
N SER A 481 16.57 32.92 1.71
CA SER A 481 18.00 33.06 1.46
C SER A 481 18.35 33.21 -0.04
N ASP A 482 17.47 32.78 -0.94
CA ASP A 482 17.61 32.99 -2.39
C ASP A 482 17.01 34.32 -2.86
N GLY A 483 16.48 35.13 -1.93
CA GLY A 483 15.78 36.37 -2.24
C GLY A 483 14.33 36.17 -2.74
N LYS A 484 13.76 34.96 -2.63
CA LYS A 484 12.41 34.66 -3.10
C LYS A 484 11.38 34.97 -2.01
N SER A 485 10.31 35.66 -2.39
CA SER A 485 9.18 35.97 -1.50
C SER A 485 8.17 34.81 -1.46
N PRO A 486 7.23 34.80 -0.51
CA PRO A 486 6.05 33.93 -0.57
C PRO A 486 5.29 34.00 -1.90
N LEU A 487 5.10 35.21 -2.45
CA LEU A 487 4.44 35.38 -3.74
C LEU A 487 5.23 34.72 -4.88
N TRP A 488 6.56 34.77 -4.85
CA TRP A 488 7.39 34.07 -5.82
C TRP A 488 7.05 32.59 -5.84
N TRP A 489 7.02 31.96 -4.66
CA TRP A 489 6.76 30.53 -4.53
C TRP A 489 5.35 30.16 -4.98
N ALA A 490 4.35 30.99 -4.67
CA ALA A 490 2.99 30.79 -5.16
C ALA A 490 2.89 30.90 -6.69
N ALA A 491 3.51 31.92 -7.28
CA ALA A 491 3.46 32.15 -8.72
C ALA A 491 4.23 31.08 -9.52
N GLU A 492 5.40 30.68 -9.05
CA GLU A 492 6.24 29.65 -9.70
C GLU A 492 5.55 28.27 -9.70
N ASN A 493 4.83 27.93 -8.63
CA ASN A 493 4.10 26.67 -8.51
C ASN A 493 2.66 26.72 -9.01
N GLY A 494 2.20 27.87 -9.53
CA GLY A 494 0.87 27.99 -10.15
C GLY A 494 -0.30 28.16 -9.19
N HIS A 495 -0.06 28.57 -7.93
CA HIS A 495 -1.08 28.71 -6.90
C HIS A 495 -1.85 30.03 -7.03
N GLU A 496 -2.78 30.08 -8.00
CA GLU A 496 -3.49 31.30 -8.40
C GLU A 496 -4.18 32.04 -7.24
N ALA A 497 -4.88 31.33 -6.35
CA ALA A 497 -5.60 31.95 -5.24
C ALA A 497 -4.67 32.66 -4.23
N ILE A 498 -3.49 32.08 -3.98
CA ILE A 498 -2.47 32.69 -3.11
C ILE A 498 -1.79 33.85 -3.84
N ALA A 499 -1.54 33.70 -5.13
CA ALA A 499 -0.97 34.78 -5.94
C ALA A 499 -1.89 36.02 -5.96
N ASP A 500 -3.20 35.83 -6.14
CA ASP A 500 -4.19 36.91 -6.05
C ASP A 500 -4.18 37.59 -4.67
N LEU A 501 -4.10 36.79 -3.60
CA LEU A 501 -4.07 37.30 -2.23
C LEU A 501 -2.81 38.13 -1.93
N LEU A 502 -1.65 37.72 -2.46
CA LEU A 502 -0.36 38.32 -2.13
C LEU A 502 0.09 39.42 -3.12
N ALA A 503 -0.32 39.35 -4.39
CA ALA A 503 0.08 40.31 -5.43
C ALA A 503 -0.15 41.79 -5.10
N PRO A 504 -1.23 42.20 -4.41
CA PRO A 504 -1.42 43.61 -4.03
C PRO A 504 -0.42 44.09 -2.97
N THR A 505 0.06 43.18 -2.13
CA THR A 505 0.95 43.48 -0.99
C THR A 505 2.43 43.42 -1.36
N ASP A 506 2.74 42.81 -2.49
CA ASP A 506 4.11 42.60 -2.94
C ASP A 506 4.75 43.85 -3.54
N THR A 507 6.05 43.99 -3.27
CA THR A 507 6.84 45.14 -3.71
C THR A 507 8.05 44.79 -4.59
N ASP A 508 8.33 43.54 -4.94
CA ASP A 508 9.54 43.26 -5.76
C ASP A 508 9.47 41.96 -6.57
N THR A 509 8.49 41.10 -6.32
CA THR A 509 8.46 39.74 -6.89
C THR A 509 8.38 39.76 -8.41
N LEU A 510 7.63 40.70 -9.00
CA LEU A 510 7.58 40.86 -10.45
C LEU A 510 8.97 41.17 -11.04
N LEU A 511 9.77 42.00 -10.37
CA LEU A 511 11.13 42.35 -10.79
C LEU A 511 12.07 41.14 -10.70
N LEU A 512 11.96 40.38 -9.62
CA LEU A 512 12.74 39.17 -9.39
C LEU A 512 12.40 38.10 -10.44
N LEU A 513 11.12 37.76 -10.62
CA LEU A 513 10.68 36.74 -11.58
C LEU A 513 11.12 37.09 -12.99
N THR A 514 11.07 38.39 -13.33
CA THR A 514 11.53 38.89 -14.64
C THR A 514 13.04 38.72 -14.81
N THR A 515 13.82 38.95 -13.75
CA THR A 515 15.28 38.76 -13.80
C THR A 515 15.66 37.29 -14.03
N ALA A 516 14.88 36.37 -13.47
CA ALA A 516 15.10 34.92 -13.60
C ALA A 516 14.43 34.31 -14.84
N GLY A 517 13.68 35.09 -15.63
CA GLY A 517 13.02 34.61 -16.85
C GLY A 517 11.84 33.68 -16.62
N LYS A 518 11.14 33.78 -15.48
CA LYS A 518 10.02 32.91 -15.11
C LYS A 518 8.72 33.31 -15.82
N HIS A 519 8.63 32.98 -17.10
CA HIS A 519 7.55 33.43 -17.99
C HIS A 519 6.15 33.05 -17.50
N THR A 520 5.94 31.79 -17.13
CA THR A 520 4.64 31.26 -16.67
C THR A 520 4.16 31.92 -15.38
N ALA A 521 5.06 32.06 -14.40
CA ALA A 521 4.78 32.74 -13.13
C ALA A 521 4.39 34.22 -13.34
N ILE A 522 5.04 34.90 -14.29
CA ILE A 522 4.72 36.29 -14.63
C ILE A 522 3.38 36.41 -15.32
N GLU A 523 3.06 35.52 -16.27
CA GLU A 523 1.75 35.53 -16.93
C GLU A 523 0.60 35.35 -15.94
N LEU A 524 0.77 34.45 -14.96
CA LEU A 524 -0.15 34.28 -13.85
C LEU A 524 -0.25 35.57 -13.03
N LEU A 525 0.88 36.10 -12.57
CA LEU A 525 0.91 37.28 -11.71
C LEU A 525 0.25 38.48 -12.38
N LEU A 526 0.45 38.67 -13.68
CA LEU A 526 -0.12 39.77 -14.47
C LEU A 526 -1.65 39.76 -14.54
N ARG A 527 -2.32 38.62 -14.31
CA ARG A 527 -3.79 38.55 -14.22
C ARG A 527 -4.34 39.33 -13.03
N PHE A 528 -3.54 39.47 -11.97
CA PHE A 528 -3.93 40.06 -10.69
C PHE A 528 -3.47 41.52 -10.54
N LYS A 529 -3.18 42.20 -11.66
CA LYS A 529 -2.81 43.63 -11.72
C LYS A 529 -1.73 44.02 -10.68
N PRO A 530 -0.55 43.40 -10.72
CA PRO A 530 0.55 43.72 -9.81
C PRO A 530 1.04 45.15 -10.06
N LYS A 531 1.94 45.66 -9.22
CA LYS A 531 2.60 46.96 -9.45
C LYS A 531 3.60 46.86 -10.61
N ILE A 532 3.10 46.91 -11.85
CA ILE A 532 3.86 46.65 -13.09
C ILE A 532 5.08 47.58 -13.27
N ASP A 533 4.93 48.86 -12.95
CA ASP A 533 5.98 49.88 -13.13
C ASP A 533 6.83 50.12 -11.86
N GLN A 534 6.84 49.16 -10.94
CA GLN A 534 7.69 49.23 -9.77
C GLN A 534 9.17 49.31 -10.15
N ARG A 535 9.96 50.06 -9.38
CA ARG A 535 11.37 50.33 -9.65
C ARG A 535 12.24 49.70 -8.59
N ASN A 536 13.30 49.01 -9.02
CA ASN A 536 14.37 48.57 -8.12
C ASN A 536 15.28 49.76 -7.70
N HIS A 537 16.36 49.47 -6.98
CA HIS A 537 17.35 50.47 -6.55
C HIS A 537 18.03 51.23 -7.70
N ASP A 538 18.13 50.62 -8.89
CA ASP A 538 18.65 51.25 -10.11
C ASP A 538 17.59 52.08 -10.86
N GLY A 539 16.36 52.16 -10.34
CA GLY A 539 15.24 52.80 -11.03
C GLY A 539 14.64 51.96 -12.16
N ARG A 540 15.07 50.70 -12.34
CA ARG A 540 14.65 49.80 -13.41
C ARG A 540 13.33 49.12 -13.07
N THR A 541 12.44 49.07 -14.06
CA THR A 541 11.17 48.32 -14.01
C THR A 541 11.33 46.90 -14.53
N ALA A 542 10.30 46.06 -14.37
CA ALA A 542 10.28 44.71 -14.94
C ALA A 542 10.55 44.74 -16.46
N LEU A 543 10.01 45.76 -17.15
CA LEU A 543 10.24 45.92 -18.58
C LEU A 543 11.70 46.24 -18.94
N HIS A 544 12.43 46.99 -18.10
CA HIS A 544 13.87 47.22 -18.27
C HIS A 544 14.65 45.90 -18.13
N LEU A 545 14.30 45.09 -17.14
CA LEU A 545 14.97 43.81 -16.87
C LEU A 545 14.69 42.79 -17.98
N ALA A 546 13.44 42.70 -18.45
CA ALA A 546 13.06 41.86 -19.58
C ALA A 546 13.80 42.26 -20.86
N ALA A 547 13.95 43.57 -21.09
CA ALA A 547 14.72 44.11 -22.20
C ALA A 547 16.20 43.79 -22.11
N GLN A 548 16.81 43.95 -20.94
CA GLN A 548 18.22 43.66 -20.70
C GLN A 548 18.55 42.17 -20.88
N ARG A 549 17.63 41.27 -20.48
CA ARG A 549 17.81 39.81 -20.50
C ARG A 549 17.30 39.13 -21.77
N GLY A 550 16.62 39.86 -22.67
CA GLY A 550 16.12 39.31 -23.93
C GLY A 550 14.83 38.49 -23.78
N HIS A 551 14.06 38.69 -22.73
CA HIS A 551 12.86 37.91 -22.46
C HIS A 551 11.64 38.43 -23.24
N LEU A 552 11.55 38.09 -24.53
CA LEU A 552 10.49 38.56 -25.43
C LEU A 552 9.07 38.29 -24.92
N GLY A 553 8.78 37.07 -24.47
CA GLY A 553 7.43 36.72 -23.98
C GLY A 553 7.01 37.57 -22.78
N ILE A 554 7.93 37.75 -21.83
CA ILE A 554 7.72 38.60 -20.63
C ILE A 554 7.55 40.07 -21.03
N ALA A 555 8.42 40.57 -21.91
CA ALA A 555 8.38 41.95 -22.38
C ALA A 555 7.06 42.28 -23.10
N ARG A 556 6.59 41.36 -23.94
CA ARG A 556 5.29 41.44 -24.62
C ARG A 556 4.14 41.44 -23.62
N ALA A 557 4.13 40.51 -22.67
CA ALA A 557 3.08 40.40 -21.66
C ALA A 557 2.98 41.68 -20.80
N LEU A 558 4.12 42.23 -20.37
CA LEU A 558 4.17 43.48 -19.61
C LEU A 558 3.58 44.67 -20.41
N ILE A 559 3.93 44.81 -21.69
CA ILE A 559 3.40 45.89 -22.54
C ILE A 559 1.89 45.77 -22.72
N LEU A 560 1.39 44.55 -22.98
CA LEU A 560 -0.04 44.30 -23.14
C LEU A 560 -0.85 44.64 -21.87
N GLN A 561 -0.21 44.53 -20.70
CA GLN A 561 -0.80 44.90 -19.41
C GLN A 561 -0.56 46.37 -19.03
N GLY A 562 -0.05 47.19 -19.95
CA GLY A 562 0.08 48.63 -19.77
C GLY A 562 1.39 49.10 -19.13
N ALA A 563 2.45 48.28 -19.13
CA ALA A 563 3.78 48.72 -18.68
C ALA A 563 4.25 49.95 -19.47
N LYS A 564 4.77 50.96 -18.76
CA LYS A 564 5.24 52.19 -19.42
C LYS A 564 6.56 51.95 -20.14
N ILE A 565 6.47 51.84 -21.46
CA ILE A 565 7.58 51.47 -22.35
C ILE A 565 8.75 52.48 -22.41
N ASN A 566 8.50 53.73 -22.03
CA ASN A 566 9.46 54.83 -22.14
C ASN A 566 9.94 55.39 -20.79
N LEU A 567 9.71 54.67 -19.69
CA LEU A 567 10.26 55.08 -18.40
C LEU A 567 11.79 55.05 -18.44
N LYS A 568 12.42 56.04 -17.81
CA LYS A 568 13.87 56.07 -17.61
C LYS A 568 14.23 55.48 -16.25
N ASP A 569 15.28 54.66 -16.24
CA ASP A 569 15.98 54.24 -15.03
C ASP A 569 16.86 55.38 -14.46
N ASN A 570 17.59 55.14 -13.38
CA ASN A 570 18.44 56.15 -12.73
C ASN A 570 19.64 56.58 -13.60
N TYR A 571 19.96 55.82 -14.64
CA TYR A 571 21.00 56.14 -15.62
C TYR A 571 20.44 56.86 -16.85
N GLY A 572 19.14 57.19 -16.85
CA GLY A 572 18.47 57.84 -17.97
C GLY A 572 18.19 56.90 -19.16
N GLN A 573 18.36 55.59 -18.99
CA GLN A 573 18.12 54.60 -20.03
C GLN A 573 16.67 54.15 -20.04
N ILE A 574 16.09 54.00 -21.24
CA ILE A 574 14.78 53.38 -21.45
C ILE A 574 14.95 51.89 -21.76
N PRO A 575 13.92 51.03 -21.59
CA PRO A 575 14.00 49.61 -21.90
C PRO A 575 14.55 49.31 -23.30
N LEU A 576 14.16 50.10 -24.32
CA LEU A 576 14.66 49.92 -25.69
C LEU A 576 16.19 50.04 -25.80
N ARG A 577 16.81 50.96 -25.05
CA ARG A 577 18.28 51.13 -25.07
C ARG A 577 18.98 49.92 -24.46
N LEU A 578 18.43 49.35 -23.39
CA LEU A 578 18.95 48.12 -22.79
C LEU A 578 18.85 46.93 -23.75
N ALA A 579 17.72 46.77 -24.45
CA ALA A 579 17.57 45.70 -25.43
C ALA A 579 18.60 45.82 -26.58
N ILE A 580 18.89 47.04 -27.04
CA ILE A 580 19.88 47.31 -28.08
C ILE A 580 21.30 47.03 -27.59
N GLN A 581 21.69 47.56 -26.44
CA GLN A 581 23.02 47.33 -25.86
C GLN A 581 23.35 45.85 -25.70
N HIS A 582 22.34 45.05 -25.33
CA HIS A 582 22.47 43.61 -25.14
C HIS A 582 22.12 42.78 -26.39
N LYS A 583 21.88 43.42 -27.53
CA LYS A 583 21.67 42.79 -28.85
C LYS A 583 20.45 41.87 -28.94
N HIS A 584 19.36 42.20 -28.26
CA HIS A 584 18.13 41.41 -28.23
C HIS A 584 17.15 41.76 -29.35
N GLY A 585 17.51 41.40 -30.59
CA GLY A 585 16.80 41.77 -31.82
C GLY A 585 15.27 41.62 -31.79
N ASP A 586 14.74 40.55 -31.21
CA ASP A 586 13.30 40.31 -31.23
C ASP A 586 12.53 41.15 -30.21
N VAL A 587 13.13 41.44 -29.05
CA VAL A 587 12.56 42.38 -28.06
C VAL A 587 12.52 43.79 -28.63
N ILE A 588 13.58 44.17 -29.34
CA ILE A 588 13.70 45.47 -29.99
C ILE A 588 12.58 45.66 -31.03
N LYS A 589 12.36 44.69 -31.93
CA LYS A 589 11.26 44.72 -32.91
C LYS A 589 9.91 44.89 -32.21
N GLU A 590 9.69 44.15 -31.13
CA GLU A 590 8.45 44.21 -30.37
C GLU A 590 8.22 45.58 -29.73
N PHE A 591 9.25 46.20 -29.17
CA PHE A 591 9.15 47.52 -28.55
C PHE A 591 8.83 48.62 -29.56
N LEU A 592 9.38 48.56 -30.77
CA LEU A 592 9.06 49.52 -31.84
C LEU A 592 7.59 49.42 -32.27
N LYS A 593 7.04 48.21 -32.34
CA LYS A 593 5.62 47.99 -32.65
C LYS A 593 4.69 48.73 -31.68
N TYR A 594 5.08 48.82 -30.41
CA TYR A 594 4.33 49.53 -29.36
C TYR A 594 4.86 50.95 -29.06
N LYS A 595 5.48 51.60 -30.05
CA LYS A 595 5.89 53.01 -30.00
C LYS A 595 6.90 53.35 -28.87
N ALA A 596 7.90 52.49 -28.59
CA ALA A 596 9.05 52.83 -27.74
C ALA A 596 9.96 53.90 -28.36
N TYR A 597 10.25 55.02 -27.69
CA TYR A 597 10.99 56.17 -28.25
C TYR A 597 12.38 55.82 -28.78
N THR A 598 12.62 56.15 -30.06
CA THR A 598 13.89 55.97 -30.76
C THR A 598 14.82 57.18 -30.75
N GLU A 599 14.40 58.31 -30.16
CA GLU A 599 15.18 59.55 -30.19
C GLU A 599 16.58 59.36 -29.57
N GLY A 600 17.60 59.66 -30.38
CA GLY A 600 19.01 59.55 -30.01
C GLY A 600 19.60 58.13 -30.09
N ILE A 601 18.90 57.16 -30.67
CA ILE A 601 19.44 55.82 -30.96
C ILE A 601 20.14 55.86 -32.33
N MET A 602 21.42 55.46 -32.36
CA MET A 602 22.21 55.46 -33.59
C MET A 602 21.88 54.22 -34.44
N ALA A 603 21.84 54.36 -35.77
CA ALA A 603 21.63 53.21 -36.66
C ALA A 603 22.76 52.17 -36.61
N ALA A 604 23.94 52.51 -36.10
CA ALA A 604 24.99 51.55 -35.81
C ALA A 604 24.61 50.62 -34.64
N GLU A 605 24.09 51.18 -33.54
CA GLU A 605 23.63 50.42 -32.37
C GLU A 605 22.49 49.45 -32.73
N TRP A 606 21.58 49.87 -33.63
CA TRP A 606 20.53 49.02 -34.18
C TRP A 606 21.07 47.84 -35.01
N ARG A 607 22.03 48.10 -35.92
CA ARG A 607 22.62 47.10 -36.81
C ARG A 607 23.33 46.00 -36.00
N ASP A 608 24.07 46.39 -34.97
CA ASP A 608 24.79 45.47 -34.09
C ASP A 608 23.86 44.50 -33.34
N ALA A 609 22.61 44.89 -33.09
CA ALA A 609 21.61 44.08 -32.41
C ALA A 609 20.84 43.09 -33.32
N HIS A 610 20.96 43.19 -34.64
CA HIS A 610 20.27 42.31 -35.60
C HIS A 610 21.17 41.25 -36.25
N GLY A 611 22.45 41.18 -35.87
CA GLY A 611 23.33 40.05 -36.21
C GLY A 611 23.49 39.75 -37.70
N LYS A 612 23.14 40.69 -38.59
CA LYS A 612 23.37 40.57 -40.03
C LYS A 612 24.59 41.39 -40.40
N GLU A 613 25.67 40.69 -40.71
CA GLU A 613 26.88 41.27 -41.31
C GLU A 613 26.51 41.96 -42.64
N ASN A 614 26.59 43.31 -42.66
CA ASN A 614 26.62 44.18 -43.84
C ASN A 614 25.34 44.17 -44.72
N LYS A 615 24.70 45.30 -45.10
CA LYS A 615 25.16 46.65 -45.47
C LYS A 615 24.05 47.66 -45.14
N GLU A 616 24.36 48.94 -45.25
CA GLU A 616 23.53 50.12 -44.93
C GLU A 616 22.18 50.26 -45.65
N THR A 617 21.74 49.22 -46.36
CA THR A 617 20.63 49.29 -47.29
C THR A 617 19.67 48.11 -47.19
N ILE A 618 18.37 48.40 -47.00
CA ILE A 618 17.29 47.41 -47.14
C ILE A 618 17.02 47.19 -48.63
N LEU A 619 17.02 45.94 -49.10
CA LEU A 619 16.54 45.58 -50.44
C LEU A 619 15.00 45.77 -50.50
N LEU A 620 14.55 46.80 -51.22
CA LEU A 620 13.14 47.19 -51.37
C LEU A 620 12.37 46.25 -52.30
N SER A 621 12.98 45.83 -53.41
CA SER A 621 12.37 44.92 -54.37
C SER A 621 13.43 44.35 -55.31
N LYS A 622 13.20 43.11 -55.79
CA LYS A 622 14.04 42.47 -56.80
C LYS A 622 13.26 42.40 -58.11
N THR A 623 13.56 43.32 -59.02
CA THR A 623 12.97 43.36 -60.37
C THR A 623 13.93 42.74 -61.39
N PRO A 624 13.47 42.33 -62.59
CA PRO A 624 14.33 41.81 -63.65
C PRO A 624 15.50 42.75 -64.02
N ASP A 625 15.32 44.05 -63.78
CA ASP A 625 16.30 45.10 -64.09
C ASP A 625 17.25 45.43 -62.93
N GLY A 626 17.18 44.70 -61.81
CA GLY A 626 18.08 44.83 -60.67
C GLY A 626 17.40 45.01 -59.30
N GLU A 627 18.25 45.14 -58.29
CA GLU A 627 17.92 45.25 -56.87
C GLU A 627 17.87 46.73 -56.43
N GLN A 628 16.74 47.20 -55.87
CA GLN A 628 16.62 48.56 -55.32
C GLN A 628 16.87 48.60 -53.81
N TYR A 629 17.59 49.61 -53.32
CA TYR A 629 18.10 49.69 -51.95
C TYR A 629 17.77 51.05 -51.29
N LEU A 630 17.41 51.07 -49.99
CA LEU A 630 17.16 52.29 -49.19
C LEU A 630 18.19 52.47 -48.07
N ASP A 631 18.86 53.63 -47.98
CA ASP A 631 19.82 53.96 -46.91
C ASP A 631 19.13 54.13 -45.54
N PHE A 632 19.62 53.45 -44.51
CA PHE A 632 19.15 53.65 -43.14
C PHE A 632 19.68 54.97 -42.55
N PRO A 633 18.83 55.84 -41.96
CA PRO A 633 19.28 57.13 -41.42
C PRO A 633 20.23 56.95 -40.23
N ARG A 634 21.25 57.82 -40.10
CA ARG A 634 22.27 57.75 -39.00
C ARG A 634 21.66 57.71 -37.60
N VAL A 635 20.52 58.37 -37.42
CA VAL A 635 19.69 58.34 -36.21
C VAL A 635 18.32 57.83 -36.61
N LEU A 636 17.78 56.90 -35.83
CA LEU A 636 16.45 56.37 -36.09
C LEU A 636 15.38 57.48 -35.95
N PRO A 637 14.50 57.67 -36.95
CA PRO A 637 13.44 58.65 -36.86
C PRO A 637 12.40 58.24 -35.82
N ARG A 638 11.49 59.15 -35.46
CA ARG A 638 10.45 58.88 -34.45
C ARG A 638 9.63 57.66 -34.83
N ASN A 639 9.16 56.92 -33.83
CA ASN A 639 8.48 55.63 -33.97
C ASN A 639 7.34 55.61 -35.00
N GLU A 640 6.60 56.73 -35.12
CA GLU A 640 5.49 56.85 -36.07
C GLU A 640 5.95 56.87 -37.53
N GLU A 641 7.17 57.37 -37.80
CA GLU A 641 7.78 57.35 -39.12
C GLU A 641 8.35 55.96 -39.44
N LEU A 642 8.97 55.29 -38.47
CA LEU A 642 9.46 53.91 -38.61
C LEU A 642 8.33 52.90 -38.85
N SER A 643 7.22 52.99 -38.11
CA SER A 643 6.07 52.10 -38.32
C SER A 643 5.50 52.29 -39.73
N LYS A 644 5.32 53.54 -40.19
CA LYS A 644 4.87 53.83 -41.55
C LYS A 644 5.82 53.30 -42.62
N MET A 645 7.14 53.30 -42.36
CA MET A 645 8.11 52.70 -43.28
C MET A 645 7.94 51.18 -43.37
N PHE A 646 7.76 50.49 -42.23
CA PHE A 646 7.54 49.04 -42.21
C PHE A 646 6.20 48.61 -42.79
N ASP A 647 5.11 49.34 -42.51
CA ASP A 647 3.78 49.05 -43.06
C ASP A 647 3.76 49.18 -44.59
N LYS A 648 4.54 50.12 -45.15
CA LYS A 648 4.71 50.30 -46.60
C LYS A 648 5.54 49.19 -47.27
N LEU A 649 6.44 48.57 -46.51
CA LEU A 649 7.24 47.42 -46.94
C LEU A 649 6.44 46.11 -46.88
N GLY A 650 5.55 45.96 -45.88
CA GLY A 650 4.70 44.78 -45.71
C GLY A 650 3.52 44.69 -46.67
N SER A 651 3.08 45.80 -47.27
CA SER A 651 1.99 45.81 -48.27
C SER A 651 2.43 45.48 -49.70
N HIS A 652 3.72 45.18 -49.92
CA HIS A 652 4.31 44.82 -51.21
C HIS A 652 4.93 43.39 -51.25
N LEU A 653 4.69 42.59 -50.21
CA LEU A 653 4.81 41.13 -50.18
C LEU A 653 3.41 40.52 -50.25
#